data_AF-A0A3B1ISV0-F1
#
_entry.id   AF-A0A3B1ISV0-F1
#
_cell.length_a   1.000
_cell.length_b   1.000
_cell.length_c   1.000
_cell.angle_alpha   90.00
_cell.angle_beta   90.00
_cell.angle_gamma   90.00
#
_symmetry.space_group_name_H-M   'P 1'
#
loop_
_entity.id
_entity.type
_entity.pdbx_description
1 polymer ?
#
loop_
_entity_poly.entity_id
_entity_poly.type
_entity_poly.pdbx_seq_one_letter_code
_entity_poly.pdbx_strand_id
1 'polypeptide(L)'
;MSLTGLPSSSTPHLVSEVTLLEDIELLAGEIERLRRKTADQRTRGKALQRSGLGPDGASGLFGGRGRGEDDASTAALAPRADGARTAALTPRADGARTAALTPRADGARTAALTPRADGARTAALTPRADGARTAALTPRADGARTAALTPRADGARTAALTPRADGARTAALTPRADGARTAALTPRADGARTAALTPRADGARTAALTPRADGARTAALTPRADGARTAALTPRADGARTAALTPRADGARTAALTPRADGARTAALTPRADGARTAALTPRADGARTAALTPRADGARTAALTPRADGARTAALTPRADGARTAALTPRADGARTAALTPRADGARTAALTPRADGARTAALTPRADGARTAALTPRADGARTAALTPRADGARTAALTPRADGARTAALTPRADGARTAALTPRADGARTAALTPRADGARTAALTPRADGARTAALTPRADGARTAALTPRADGARTAALTPRADGARTAALTPRADGARTAALTPRADGARTAALTPRADGARTAALTPRADGARTAALTPRADGARTAALTPRADGARTAALTPRADGARTAALTPRADGARTAALTPRADGARTAALTPRADGARTAALTPRADGARTAALTPRADGARTAALTPRADGARTCSHASELSLTVHGARCW
;
A
#
# COMPACT_ATOMS: atom_id res chain seq x y z
N MET A 1 -49.69 -7.15 2.45
CA MET A 1 -49.63 -6.20 1.32
C MET A 1 -48.56 -6.67 0.36
N SER A 2 -48.98 -6.91 -0.88
CA SER A 2 -48.34 -7.78 -1.86
C SER A 2 -47.12 -7.19 -2.57
N LEU A 3 -46.28 -8.14 -2.99
CA LEU A 3 -45.20 -8.11 -3.98
C LEU A 3 -45.46 -7.28 -5.25
N THR A 4 -44.43 -6.57 -5.71
CA THR A 4 -43.96 -6.36 -7.10
C THR A 4 -42.64 -5.55 -6.99
N GLY A 5 -41.54 -5.72 -7.72
CA GLY A 5 -41.04 -6.65 -8.73
C GLY A 5 -39.57 -6.24 -9.01
N LEU A 6 -38.68 -7.22 -9.23
CA LEU A 6 -37.28 -6.99 -9.62
C LEU A 6 -37.17 -6.45 -11.06
N PRO A 7 -36.03 -5.83 -11.42
CA PRO A 7 -35.27 -6.46 -12.50
C PRO A 7 -33.76 -6.57 -12.27
N SER A 8 -33.31 -7.76 -12.67
CA SER A 8 -32.04 -8.28 -13.17
C SER A 8 -30.81 -7.37 -13.41
N SER A 9 -29.68 -7.99 -13.05
CA SER A 9 -28.26 -7.82 -13.40
C SER A 9 -27.85 -6.78 -14.45
N SER A 10 -26.79 -6.03 -14.12
CA SER A 10 -25.85 -5.47 -15.10
C SER A 10 -24.44 -5.41 -14.53
N THR A 11 -23.62 -6.38 -14.92
CA THR A 11 -22.16 -6.38 -14.82
C THR A 11 -21.55 -5.28 -15.69
N PRO A 12 -20.57 -4.48 -15.20
CA PRO A 12 -19.78 -3.62 -16.08
C PRO A 12 -18.30 -4.02 -16.18
N HIS A 13 -17.87 -4.18 -17.43
CA HIS A 13 -16.58 -3.79 -18.01
C HIS A 13 -15.30 -4.61 -17.72
N LEU A 14 -15.20 -5.76 -18.38
CA LEU A 14 -13.93 -6.41 -18.78
C LEU A 14 -13.50 -6.05 -20.23
N VAL A 15 -14.18 -5.11 -20.89
CA VAL A 15 -14.13 -4.94 -22.37
C VAL A 15 -12.89 -4.16 -22.89
N SER A 16 -12.05 -3.59 -22.02
CA SER A 16 -10.97 -2.68 -22.48
C SER A 16 -9.61 -3.35 -22.75
N GLU A 17 -9.33 -4.56 -22.25
CA GLU A 17 -8.05 -5.25 -22.54
C GLU A 17 -8.15 -6.15 -23.78
N VAL A 18 -9.32 -6.74 -24.04
CA VAL A 18 -9.55 -7.67 -25.16
C VAL A 18 -9.51 -6.96 -26.51
N THR A 19 -10.14 -5.79 -26.61
CA THR A 19 -10.18 -4.99 -27.86
C THR A 19 -8.80 -4.49 -28.30
N LEU A 20 -7.90 -4.21 -27.35
CA LEU A 20 -6.52 -3.82 -27.63
C LEU A 20 -5.64 -4.99 -28.08
N LEU A 21 -5.92 -6.21 -27.59
CA LEU A 21 -5.25 -7.44 -28.03
C LEU A 21 -5.74 -7.85 -29.42
N GLU A 22 -7.04 -7.74 -29.68
CA GLU A 22 -7.64 -8.00 -31.00
C GLU A 22 -7.06 -7.08 -32.07
N ASP A 23 -6.91 -5.78 -31.79
CA ASP A 23 -6.29 -4.82 -32.72
C ASP A 23 -4.81 -5.16 -32.98
N ILE A 24 -4.07 -5.68 -31.98
CA ILE A 24 -2.68 -6.10 -32.12
C ILE A 24 -2.56 -7.41 -32.90
N GLU A 25 -3.46 -8.37 -32.67
CA GLU A 25 -3.52 -9.65 -33.39
C GLU A 25 -3.92 -9.45 -34.86
N LEU A 26 -4.85 -8.53 -35.13
CA LEU A 26 -5.25 -8.16 -36.48
C LEU A 26 -4.09 -7.50 -37.23
N LEU A 27 -3.33 -6.62 -36.57
CA LEU A 27 -2.12 -6.01 -37.12
C LEU A 27 -1.00 -7.05 -37.35
N ALA A 28 -0.83 -8.00 -36.42
CA ALA A 28 0.11 -9.11 -36.57
C ALA A 28 -0.29 -10.02 -37.74
N GLY A 29 -1.59 -10.25 -37.94
CA GLY A 29 -2.17 -10.97 -39.07
C GLY A 29 -1.93 -10.28 -40.41
N GLU A 30 -2.07 -8.95 -40.48
CA GLU A 30 -1.72 -8.17 -41.68
C GLU A 30 -0.21 -8.21 -41.98
N ILE A 31 0.64 -8.15 -40.95
CA ILE A 31 2.10 -8.29 -41.10
C ILE A 31 2.47 -9.70 -41.61
N GLU A 32 1.86 -10.74 -41.07
CA GLU A 32 2.00 -12.14 -41.55
C GLU A 32 1.51 -12.29 -43.00
N ARG A 33 0.38 -11.67 -43.35
CA ARG A 33 -0.18 -11.68 -44.70
C ARG A 33 0.74 -10.97 -45.71
N LEU A 34 1.34 -9.84 -45.32
CA LEU A 34 2.32 -9.14 -46.15
C LEU A 34 3.62 -9.95 -46.29
N ARG A 35 4.09 -10.59 -45.21
CA ARG A 35 5.24 -11.52 -45.27
C ARG A 35 5.00 -12.69 -46.20
N ARG A 36 3.81 -13.30 -46.16
CA ARG A 36 3.42 -14.39 -47.08
C ARG A 36 3.40 -13.91 -48.53
N LYS A 37 2.80 -12.74 -48.81
CA LYS A 37 2.84 -12.14 -50.17
C LYS A 37 4.27 -11.90 -50.68
N THR A 38 5.17 -11.44 -49.81
CA THR A 38 6.59 -11.27 -50.18
C THR A 38 7.33 -12.60 -50.34
N ALA A 39 6.98 -13.64 -49.57
CA ALA A 39 7.53 -14.99 -49.72
C ALA A 39 7.08 -15.65 -51.03
N ASP A 40 5.84 -15.40 -51.46
CA ASP A 40 5.26 -15.92 -52.69
C ASP A 40 5.83 -15.20 -53.95
N GLN A 41 6.21 -13.93 -53.80
CA GLN A 41 7.03 -13.24 -54.81
C GLN A 41 8.47 -13.77 -54.86
N ARG A 42 8.98 -14.32 -53.76
CA ARG A 42 10.33 -14.91 -53.67
C ARG A 42 10.40 -16.30 -54.32
N THR A 43 9.32 -17.08 -54.33
CA THR A 43 9.22 -18.34 -55.08
C THR A 43 9.08 -18.08 -56.59
N ARG A 44 8.31 -17.06 -56.99
CA ARG A 44 8.26 -16.60 -58.41
C ARG A 44 9.58 -16.04 -58.90
N GLY A 45 10.33 -15.30 -58.07
CA GLY A 45 11.68 -14.83 -58.41
C GLY A 45 12.74 -15.94 -58.48
N LYS A 46 12.58 -17.03 -57.71
CA LYS A 46 13.50 -18.19 -57.76
C LYS A 46 13.34 -19.03 -59.04
N ALA A 47 12.20 -18.99 -59.71
CA ALA A 47 12.02 -19.62 -61.02
C ALA A 47 12.83 -18.92 -62.12
N LEU A 48 13.20 -17.64 -61.92
CA LEU A 48 13.97 -16.84 -62.87
C LEU A 48 15.49 -16.78 -62.55
N GLN A 49 15.94 -17.30 -61.41
CA GLN A 49 17.35 -17.23 -60.95
C GLN A 49 18.15 -18.54 -61.14
N ARG A 50 17.71 -19.43 -62.03
CA ARG A 50 18.41 -20.70 -62.31
C ARG A 50 19.39 -20.64 -63.51
N SER A 51 19.74 -19.46 -64.02
CA SER A 51 20.75 -19.30 -65.08
C SER A 51 21.85 -18.30 -64.71
N GLY A 52 23.02 -18.84 -64.28
CA GLY A 52 24.40 -18.30 -64.36
C GLY A 52 24.74 -16.98 -63.64
N LEU A 53 25.94 -16.66 -63.16
CA LEU A 53 27.27 -17.27 -63.06
C LEU A 53 28.09 -16.44 -62.03
N GLY A 54 29.00 -17.08 -61.29
CA GLY A 54 30.36 -16.59 -60.93
C GLY A 54 30.58 -15.35 -60.05
N PRO A 55 31.42 -15.41 -58.98
CA PRO A 55 31.65 -14.30 -58.05
C PRO A 55 32.83 -13.42 -58.46
N ASP A 56 32.81 -12.13 -58.09
CA ASP A 56 34.03 -11.38 -57.77
C ASP A 56 33.74 -10.18 -56.87
N GLY A 57 34.65 -9.95 -55.93
CA GLY A 57 34.52 -8.97 -54.87
C GLY A 57 34.78 -7.54 -55.33
N ALA A 58 33.94 -6.60 -54.87
CA ALA A 58 34.28 -5.20 -54.78
C ALA A 58 33.43 -4.53 -53.70
N SER A 59 34.11 -3.91 -52.74
CA SER A 59 33.54 -2.94 -51.80
C SER A 59 32.94 -1.76 -52.59
N GLY A 60 31.61 -1.75 -52.75
CA GLY A 60 30.87 -0.69 -53.42
C GLY A 60 29.87 0.01 -52.48
N LEU A 61 30.10 1.29 -52.22
CA LEU A 61 29.09 2.20 -51.68
C LEU A 61 28.00 2.42 -52.75
N PHE A 62 26.92 1.65 -52.68
CA PHE A 62 25.77 1.81 -53.58
C PHE A 62 24.89 2.99 -53.13
N GLY A 63 25.08 4.14 -53.78
CA GLY A 63 24.14 5.26 -53.78
C GLY A 63 23.38 5.32 -55.10
N GLY A 64 22.24 4.63 -55.20
CA GLY A 64 21.35 4.70 -56.36
C GLY A 64 20.22 5.70 -56.13
N ARG A 65 20.20 6.81 -56.89
CA ARG A 65 19.00 7.64 -57.13
C ARG A 65 18.39 7.20 -58.46
N GLY A 66 17.17 6.67 -58.44
CA GLY A 66 16.36 6.46 -59.65
C GLY A 66 15.16 7.40 -59.63
N ARG A 67 15.06 8.28 -60.63
CA ARG A 67 13.80 8.94 -61.02
C ARG A 67 13.18 8.11 -62.15
N GLY A 68 11.92 7.73 -62.00
CA GLY A 68 11.09 7.12 -63.04
C GLY A 68 9.63 7.37 -62.70
N GLU A 69 8.95 8.11 -63.56
CA GLU A 69 7.51 8.37 -63.52
C GLU A 69 6.76 7.14 -64.06
N ASP A 70 5.60 6.87 -63.44
CA ASP A 70 4.54 5.93 -63.86
C ASP A 70 4.80 4.40 -63.78
N ASP A 71 5.18 3.91 -62.59
CA ASP A 71 4.64 2.66 -61.99
C ASP A 71 5.00 2.54 -60.48
N ALA A 72 4.87 3.65 -59.74
CA ALA A 72 5.40 3.85 -58.39
C ALA A 72 4.61 3.16 -57.24
N SER A 73 4.22 1.89 -57.38
CA SER A 73 3.38 1.25 -56.34
C SER A 73 4.17 0.61 -55.19
N THR A 74 5.37 0.09 -55.43
CA THR A 74 6.10 -0.72 -54.44
C THR A 74 7.62 -0.65 -54.62
N ALA A 75 8.34 -0.22 -53.58
CA ALA A 75 9.80 -0.29 -53.50
C ALA A 75 10.22 -1.44 -52.56
N ALA A 76 10.86 -2.48 -53.11
CA ALA A 76 11.34 -3.64 -52.34
C ALA A 76 12.86 -3.81 -52.54
N LEU A 77 13.65 -3.66 -51.46
CA LEU A 77 15.12 -3.81 -51.51
C LEU A 77 15.59 -4.82 -50.46
N ALA A 78 16.49 -5.72 -50.86
CA ALA A 78 17.02 -6.79 -50.00
C ALA A 78 18.54 -6.99 -50.16
N PRO A 79 19.38 -5.94 -50.00
CA PRO A 79 20.82 -6.06 -50.17
C PRO A 79 21.43 -6.98 -49.11
N ARG A 80 22.50 -7.70 -49.47
CA ARG A 80 23.19 -8.66 -48.59
C ARG A 80 24.68 -8.43 -48.60
N ALA A 81 25.33 -8.70 -47.47
CA ALA A 81 26.78 -8.68 -47.32
C ALA A 81 27.21 -9.85 -46.42
N ASP A 82 27.82 -10.88 -47.02
CA ASP A 82 28.17 -12.12 -46.35
C ASP A 82 29.70 -12.17 -46.16
N GLY A 83 30.17 -12.48 -44.95
CA GLY A 83 31.60 -12.66 -44.65
C GLY A 83 32.47 -11.39 -44.65
N ALA A 84 31.88 -10.20 -44.85
CA ALA A 84 32.63 -8.94 -44.92
C ALA A 84 33.22 -8.53 -43.55
N ARG A 85 34.46 -8.00 -43.53
CA ARG A 85 35.01 -7.41 -42.28
C ARG A 85 34.12 -6.29 -41.74
N THR A 86 33.54 -5.50 -42.65
CA THR A 86 32.56 -4.45 -42.34
C THR A 86 31.42 -4.55 -43.35
N ALA A 87 30.19 -4.66 -42.87
CA ALA A 87 28.99 -4.60 -43.69
C ALA A 87 28.22 -3.32 -43.36
N ALA A 88 28.10 -2.40 -44.33
CA ALA A 88 27.35 -1.15 -44.18
C ALA A 88 26.30 -1.06 -45.30
N LEU A 89 25.01 -1.23 -44.96
CA LEU A 89 23.92 -1.21 -45.94
C LEU A 89 22.89 -0.13 -45.61
N THR A 90 22.62 0.75 -46.57
CA THR A 90 21.76 1.93 -46.38
C THR A 90 20.67 2.07 -47.47
N PRO A 91 19.84 1.03 -47.73
CA PRO A 91 18.82 1.13 -48.77
C PRO A 91 17.80 2.22 -48.44
N ARG A 92 17.31 2.93 -49.46
CA ARG A 92 16.33 4.02 -49.33
C ARG A 92 15.15 3.82 -50.27
N ALA A 93 13.98 4.23 -49.86
CA ALA A 93 12.76 4.25 -50.67
C ALA A 93 11.96 5.51 -50.36
N ASP A 94 11.89 6.42 -51.32
CA ASP A 94 11.24 7.73 -51.16
C ASP A 94 9.97 7.77 -52.01
N GLY A 95 8.83 8.17 -51.44
CA GLY A 95 7.57 8.39 -52.17
C GLY A 95 6.80 7.13 -52.62
N ALA A 96 7.29 5.92 -52.34
CA ALA A 96 6.62 4.68 -52.76
C ALA A 96 5.32 4.42 -51.98
N ARG A 97 4.25 3.94 -52.62
CA ARG A 97 3.03 3.52 -51.88
C ARG A 97 3.35 2.47 -50.81
N THR A 98 4.21 1.50 -51.13
CA THR A 98 4.70 0.48 -50.19
C THR A 98 6.22 0.43 -50.24
N ALA A 99 6.89 0.51 -49.09
CA ALA A 99 8.33 0.35 -48.95
C ALA A 99 8.66 -0.88 -48.10
N ALA A 100 9.41 -1.84 -48.64
CA ALA A 100 9.82 -3.08 -47.98
C ALA A 100 11.34 -3.24 -48.06
N LEU A 101 12.07 -2.90 -46.99
CA LEU A 101 13.55 -2.92 -46.98
C LEU A 101 14.08 -3.98 -46.01
N THR A 102 14.90 -4.90 -46.51
CA THR A 102 15.33 -6.11 -45.79
C THR A 102 16.85 -6.37 -45.90
N PRO A 103 17.72 -5.39 -45.57
CA PRO A 103 19.17 -5.58 -45.67
C PRO A 103 19.66 -6.67 -44.70
N ARG A 104 20.65 -7.47 -45.11
CA ARG A 104 21.26 -8.53 -44.27
C ARG A 104 22.78 -8.47 -44.25
N ALA A 105 23.36 -8.77 -43.10
CA ALA A 105 24.80 -8.90 -42.91
C ALA A 105 25.12 -10.15 -42.08
N ASP A 106 25.73 -11.15 -42.69
CA ASP A 106 26.00 -12.44 -42.07
C ASP A 106 27.51 -12.62 -41.86
N GLY A 107 27.94 -12.90 -40.63
CA GLY A 107 29.34 -13.16 -40.26
C GLY A 107 30.27 -11.93 -40.23
N ALA A 108 29.74 -10.71 -40.32
CA ALA A 108 30.56 -9.50 -40.39
C ALA A 108 31.19 -9.10 -39.04
N ARG A 109 32.43 -8.62 -38.99
CA ARG A 109 33.00 -8.13 -37.71
C ARG A 109 32.20 -6.92 -37.19
N THR A 110 31.80 -6.03 -38.10
CA THR A 110 30.94 -4.88 -37.81
C THR A 110 29.80 -4.84 -38.83
N ALA A 111 28.55 -4.84 -38.37
CA ALA A 111 27.36 -4.69 -39.19
C ALA A 111 26.64 -3.38 -38.84
N ALA A 112 26.45 -2.50 -39.83
CA ALA A 112 25.75 -1.23 -39.72
C ALA A 112 24.65 -1.15 -40.79
N LEU A 113 23.38 -1.37 -40.40
CA LEU A 113 22.25 -1.42 -41.34
C LEU A 113 21.27 -0.28 -41.06
N THR A 114 21.10 0.62 -42.03
CA THR A 114 20.30 1.85 -41.86
C THR A 114 19.28 2.04 -42.99
N PRO A 115 18.29 1.14 -43.16
CA PRO A 115 17.25 1.31 -44.18
C PRO A 115 16.36 2.52 -43.87
N ARG A 116 15.95 3.27 -44.89
CA ARG A 116 15.04 4.43 -44.75
C ARG A 116 13.87 4.38 -45.72
N ALA A 117 12.67 4.72 -45.24
CA ALA A 117 11.48 4.85 -46.06
C ALA A 117 10.76 6.17 -45.75
N ASP A 118 10.71 7.09 -46.72
CA ASP A 118 10.19 8.44 -46.54
C ASP A 118 8.91 8.63 -47.38
N GLY A 119 7.80 9.02 -46.75
CA GLY A 119 6.53 9.32 -47.42
C GLY A 119 5.70 8.12 -47.89
N ALA A 120 6.03 6.89 -47.48
CA ALA A 120 5.32 5.70 -47.93
C ALA A 120 3.95 5.49 -47.26
N ARG A 121 2.92 4.95 -47.93
CA ARG A 121 1.68 4.59 -47.19
C ARG A 121 1.97 3.47 -46.17
N THR A 122 2.77 2.48 -46.58
CA THR A 122 3.17 1.36 -45.74
C THR A 122 4.68 1.20 -45.79
N ALA A 123 5.35 1.26 -44.64
CA ALA A 123 6.79 1.04 -44.50
C ALA A 123 7.07 -0.21 -43.64
N ALA A 124 7.78 -1.18 -44.20
CA ALA A 124 8.18 -2.41 -43.52
C ALA A 124 9.71 -2.59 -43.62
N LEU A 125 10.44 -2.35 -42.52
CA LEU A 125 11.91 -2.40 -42.50
C LEU A 125 12.40 -3.52 -41.57
N THR A 126 13.17 -4.46 -42.11
CA THR A 126 13.58 -5.69 -41.39
C THR A 126 15.08 -5.98 -41.53
N PRO A 127 15.97 -5.05 -41.09
CA PRO A 127 17.41 -5.30 -41.15
C PRO A 127 17.82 -6.47 -40.22
N ARG A 128 18.75 -7.33 -40.68
CA ARG A 128 19.27 -8.46 -39.89
C ARG A 128 20.79 -8.51 -39.88
N ALA A 129 21.38 -8.74 -38.72
CA ALA A 129 22.81 -8.94 -38.55
C ALA A 129 23.08 -10.21 -37.72
N ASP A 130 23.65 -11.23 -38.35
CA ASP A 130 23.84 -12.55 -37.73
C ASP A 130 25.35 -12.80 -37.53
N GLY A 131 25.76 -13.12 -36.30
CA GLY A 131 27.15 -13.47 -35.95
C GLY A 131 28.14 -12.29 -35.86
N ALA A 132 27.68 -11.05 -35.82
CA ALA A 132 28.57 -9.89 -35.83
C ALA A 132 29.26 -9.59 -34.49
N ARG A 133 30.51 -9.10 -34.44
CA ARG A 133 31.02 -8.61 -33.12
C ARG A 133 30.23 -7.38 -32.66
N THR A 134 29.95 -6.47 -33.57
CA THR A 134 29.17 -5.26 -33.30
C THR A 134 28.06 -5.15 -34.34
N ALA A 135 26.81 -5.08 -33.89
CA ALA A 135 25.63 -4.87 -34.73
C ALA A 135 24.95 -3.55 -34.36
N ALA A 136 24.81 -2.64 -35.32
CA ALA A 136 24.13 -1.36 -35.19
C ALA A 136 23.03 -1.25 -36.26
N LEU A 137 21.76 -1.39 -35.87
CA LEU A 137 20.63 -1.38 -36.81
C LEU A 137 19.70 -0.19 -36.53
N THR A 138 19.56 0.71 -37.50
CA THR A 138 18.84 1.98 -37.33
C THR A 138 17.80 2.21 -38.45
N PRO A 139 16.77 1.36 -38.57
CA PRO A 139 15.72 1.57 -39.57
C PRO A 139 14.90 2.84 -39.25
N ARG A 140 14.53 3.62 -40.28
CA ARG A 140 13.71 4.83 -40.14
C ARG A 140 12.54 4.85 -41.12
N ALA A 141 11.35 5.19 -40.65
CA ALA A 141 10.17 5.39 -41.48
C ALA A 141 9.50 6.73 -41.14
N ASP A 142 9.53 7.67 -42.08
CA ASP A 142 9.06 9.04 -41.86
C ASP A 142 7.79 9.30 -42.71
N GLY A 143 6.72 9.78 -42.07
CA GLY A 143 5.47 10.15 -42.73
C GLY A 143 4.57 8.99 -43.18
N ALA A 144 4.81 7.76 -42.69
CA ALA A 144 4.07 6.59 -43.18
C ALA A 144 2.68 6.41 -42.55
N ARG A 145 1.64 5.96 -43.28
CA ARG A 145 0.38 5.62 -42.58
C ARG A 145 0.60 4.45 -41.61
N THR A 146 1.32 3.43 -42.05
CA THR A 146 1.67 2.26 -41.24
C THR A 146 3.18 2.04 -41.30
N ALA A 147 3.84 2.04 -40.15
CA ALA A 147 5.27 1.76 -40.01
C ALA A 147 5.49 0.49 -39.15
N ALA A 148 6.15 -0.51 -39.72
CA ALA A 148 6.51 -1.77 -39.07
C ALA A 148 8.02 -2.00 -39.14
N LEU A 149 8.74 -1.76 -38.03
CA LEU A 149 10.21 -1.87 -37.99
C LEU A 149 10.64 -3.03 -37.09
N THR A 150 11.38 -3.99 -37.66
CA THR A 150 11.73 -5.25 -36.97
C THR A 150 13.23 -5.60 -37.12
N PRO A 151 14.15 -4.75 -36.61
CA PRO A 151 15.58 -5.04 -36.66
C PRO A 151 15.94 -6.24 -35.77
N ARG A 152 16.84 -7.12 -36.23
CA ARG A 152 17.33 -8.30 -35.48
C ARG A 152 18.84 -8.40 -35.48
N ALA A 153 19.42 -8.66 -34.31
CA ALA A 153 20.85 -8.94 -34.17
C ALA A 153 21.06 -10.23 -33.36
N ASP A 154 21.56 -11.27 -34.01
CA ASP A 154 21.69 -12.60 -33.42
C ASP A 154 23.18 -12.93 -33.21
N GLY A 155 23.56 -13.34 -32.00
CA GLY A 155 24.92 -13.75 -31.65
C GLY A 155 25.95 -12.62 -31.52
N ALA A 156 25.51 -11.36 -31.41
CA ALA A 156 26.44 -10.23 -31.43
C ALA A 156 27.13 -9.94 -30.09
N ARG A 157 28.43 -9.60 -30.03
CA ARG A 157 29.00 -9.15 -28.72
C ARG A 157 28.32 -7.86 -28.24
N THR A 158 28.03 -6.95 -29.14
CA THR A 158 27.32 -5.70 -28.84
C THR A 158 26.23 -5.48 -29.89
N ALA A 159 24.98 -5.37 -29.43
CA ALA A 159 23.83 -5.08 -30.27
C ALA A 159 23.21 -3.73 -29.86
N ALA A 160 23.12 -2.81 -30.81
CA ALA A 160 22.49 -1.50 -30.66
C ALA A 160 21.40 -1.33 -31.72
N LEU A 161 20.12 -1.41 -31.32
CA LEU A 161 18.99 -1.33 -32.24
C LEU A 161 18.14 -0.09 -31.96
N THR A 162 18.03 0.81 -32.93
CA THR A 162 17.38 2.11 -32.76
C THR A 162 16.35 2.40 -33.87
N PRO A 163 15.27 1.61 -33.98
CA PRO A 163 14.23 1.86 -34.97
C PRO A 163 13.47 3.16 -34.64
N ARG A 164 13.14 3.97 -35.66
CA ARG A 164 12.36 5.21 -35.51
C ARG A 164 11.20 5.30 -36.50
N ALA A 165 10.03 5.68 -36.03
CA ALA A 165 8.86 5.94 -36.87
C ALA A 165 8.26 7.30 -36.50
N ASP A 166 8.33 8.25 -37.43
CA ASP A 166 7.94 9.64 -37.20
C ASP A 166 6.70 9.98 -38.04
N GLY A 167 5.66 10.52 -37.41
CA GLY A 167 4.44 10.97 -38.07
C GLY A 167 3.50 9.86 -38.56
N ALA A 168 3.63 8.63 -38.04
CA ALA A 168 2.83 7.51 -38.51
C ALA A 168 1.39 7.50 -38.01
N ARG A 169 0.40 6.91 -38.71
CA ARG A 169 -0.89 6.62 -38.02
C ARG A 169 -0.71 5.46 -37.04
N THR A 170 -0.07 4.41 -37.50
CA THR A 170 0.23 3.22 -36.70
C THR A 170 1.72 2.92 -36.77
N ALA A 171 2.38 2.85 -35.61
CA ALA A 171 3.79 2.50 -35.48
C ALA A 171 3.95 1.22 -34.64
N ALA A 172 4.57 0.20 -35.23
CA ALA A 172 4.88 -1.07 -34.58
C ALA A 172 6.39 -1.35 -34.65
N LEU A 173 7.11 -1.21 -33.53
CA LEU A 173 8.56 -1.37 -33.47
C LEU A 173 8.94 -2.57 -32.60
N THR A 174 9.63 -3.55 -33.18
CA THR A 174 9.92 -4.84 -32.53
C THR A 174 11.41 -5.25 -32.66
N PRO A 175 12.35 -4.43 -32.12
CA PRO A 175 13.77 -4.78 -32.16
C PRO A 175 14.08 -6.02 -31.30
N ARG A 176 14.93 -6.93 -31.78
CA ARG A 176 15.37 -8.14 -31.05
C ARG A 176 16.87 -8.31 -31.06
N ALA A 177 17.44 -8.62 -29.90
CA ALA A 177 18.86 -8.94 -29.75
C ALA A 177 19.02 -10.26 -28.97
N ASP A 178 19.49 -11.30 -29.64
CA ASP A 178 19.56 -12.65 -29.09
C ASP A 178 21.03 -13.06 -28.88
N GLY A 179 21.38 -13.51 -27.67
CA GLY A 179 22.73 -13.99 -27.33
C GLY A 179 23.80 -12.90 -27.19
N ALA A 180 23.41 -11.63 -27.03
CA ALA A 180 24.37 -10.53 -27.02
C ALA A 180 25.06 -10.28 -25.67
N ARG A 181 26.37 -10.00 -25.59
CA ARG A 181 26.95 -9.61 -24.28
C ARG A 181 26.33 -8.31 -23.77
N THR A 182 26.14 -7.34 -24.65
CA THR A 182 25.49 -6.07 -24.35
C THR A 182 24.41 -5.81 -25.39
N ALA A 183 23.16 -5.64 -24.94
CA ALA A 183 22.02 -5.28 -25.77
C ALA A 183 21.46 -3.92 -25.36
N ALA A 184 21.40 -2.98 -26.30
CA ALA A 184 20.82 -1.65 -26.13
C ALA A 184 19.72 -1.42 -27.19
N LEU A 185 18.45 -1.43 -26.79
CA LEU A 185 17.32 -1.30 -27.70
C LEU A 185 16.53 -0.03 -27.39
N THR A 186 16.46 0.90 -28.35
CA THR A 186 15.87 2.23 -28.16
C THR A 186 14.86 2.56 -29.27
N PRO A 187 13.75 1.82 -29.40
CA PRO A 187 12.71 2.14 -30.38
C PRO A 187 12.01 3.47 -30.03
N ARG A 188 11.71 4.29 -31.04
CA ARG A 188 10.99 5.56 -30.88
C ARG A 188 9.85 5.71 -31.88
N ALA A 189 8.68 6.11 -31.40
CA ALA A 189 7.53 6.45 -32.24
C ALA A 189 7.00 7.84 -31.88
N ASP A 190 7.14 8.80 -32.78
CA ASP A 190 6.82 10.20 -32.52
C ASP A 190 5.60 10.62 -33.37
N GLY A 191 4.57 11.18 -32.73
CA GLY A 191 3.36 11.67 -33.38
C GLY A 191 2.38 10.58 -33.86
N ALA A 192 2.51 9.35 -33.37
CA ALA A 192 1.70 8.24 -33.86
C ALA A 192 0.28 8.18 -33.27
N ARG A 193 -0.79 7.90 -34.03
CA ARG A 193 -2.10 7.66 -33.37
C ARG A 193 -2.02 6.45 -32.44
N THR A 194 -1.43 5.37 -32.91
CA THR A 194 -1.20 4.14 -32.14
C THR A 194 0.28 3.77 -32.20
N ALA A 195 0.93 3.66 -31.05
CA ALA A 195 2.32 3.24 -30.91
C ALA A 195 2.43 1.95 -30.09
N ALA A 196 2.99 0.91 -30.69
CA ALA A 196 3.25 -0.38 -30.06
C ALA A 196 4.76 -0.72 -30.14
N LEU A 197 5.46 -0.67 -29.01
CA LEU A 197 6.92 -0.91 -28.96
C LEU A 197 7.23 -2.13 -28.09
N THR A 198 7.87 -3.13 -28.68
CA THR A 198 8.10 -4.44 -28.04
C THR A 198 9.57 -4.90 -28.17
N PRO A 199 10.54 -4.13 -27.63
CA PRO A 199 11.94 -4.53 -27.68
C PRO A 199 12.20 -5.78 -26.83
N ARG A 200 13.01 -6.73 -27.34
CA ARG A 200 13.39 -7.97 -26.63
C ARG A 200 14.89 -8.21 -26.64
N ALA A 201 15.45 -8.55 -25.49
CA ALA A 201 16.85 -8.94 -25.35
C ALA A 201 16.96 -10.25 -24.58
N ASP A 202 17.39 -11.31 -25.26
CA ASP A 202 17.40 -12.67 -24.73
C ASP A 202 18.85 -13.14 -24.53
N GLY A 203 19.17 -13.63 -23.33
CA GLY A 203 20.49 -14.17 -22.98
C GLY A 203 21.61 -13.13 -22.82
N ALA A 204 21.26 -11.85 -22.64
CA ALA A 204 22.26 -10.79 -22.62
C ALA A 204 22.94 -10.59 -21.26
N ARG A 205 24.27 -10.38 -21.19
CA ARG A 205 24.90 -10.06 -19.88
C ARG A 205 24.35 -8.74 -19.32
N THR A 206 24.20 -7.75 -20.18
CA THR A 206 23.60 -6.46 -19.85
C THR A 206 22.53 -6.13 -20.89
N ALA A 207 21.29 -5.92 -20.45
CA ALA A 207 20.17 -5.51 -21.29
C ALA A 207 19.67 -4.12 -20.85
N ALA A 208 19.64 -3.16 -21.78
CA ALA A 208 19.12 -1.82 -21.59
C ALA A 208 18.04 -1.52 -22.63
N LEU A 209 16.77 -1.47 -22.23
CA LEU A 209 15.64 -1.26 -23.15
C LEU A 209 14.91 0.04 -22.82
N THR A 210 14.89 0.98 -23.77
CA THR A 210 14.36 2.33 -23.56
C THR A 210 13.36 2.73 -24.66
N PRO A 211 12.22 2.04 -24.80
CA PRO A 211 11.21 2.41 -25.78
C PRO A 211 10.56 3.75 -25.43
N ARG A 212 10.29 4.60 -26.43
CA ARG A 212 9.62 5.91 -26.24
C ARG A 212 8.50 6.12 -27.25
N ALA A 213 7.35 6.58 -26.77
CA ALA A 213 6.22 6.98 -27.61
C ALA A 213 5.75 8.38 -27.21
N ASP A 214 5.93 9.35 -28.11
CA ASP A 214 5.67 10.76 -27.83
C ASP A 214 4.47 11.24 -28.68
N GLY A 215 3.47 11.84 -28.03
CA GLY A 215 2.30 12.42 -28.68
C GLY A 215 1.26 11.41 -29.18
N ALA A 216 1.27 10.17 -28.68
CA ALA A 216 0.38 9.13 -29.19
C ALA A 216 -1.06 9.20 -28.66
N ARG A 217 -2.09 8.78 -29.41
CA ARG A 217 -3.41 8.59 -28.75
C ARG A 217 -3.38 7.38 -27.82
N THR A 218 -2.76 6.31 -28.29
CA THR A 218 -2.61 5.06 -27.55
C THR A 218 -1.14 4.62 -27.63
N ALA A 219 -0.51 4.44 -26.47
CA ALA A 219 0.86 3.96 -26.34
C ALA A 219 0.90 2.65 -25.54
N ALA A 220 1.42 1.58 -26.16
CA ALA A 220 1.60 0.27 -25.55
C ALA A 220 3.08 -0.14 -25.62
N LEU A 221 3.79 -0.10 -24.48
CA LEU A 221 5.24 -0.38 -24.43
C LEU A 221 5.52 -1.63 -23.58
N THR A 222 6.09 -2.67 -24.20
CA THR A 222 6.27 -3.99 -23.58
C THR A 222 7.71 -4.52 -23.69
N PRO A 223 8.72 -3.80 -23.15
CA PRO A 223 10.11 -4.25 -23.20
C PRO A 223 10.31 -5.53 -22.38
N ARG A 224 11.08 -6.50 -22.89
CA ARG A 224 11.40 -7.76 -22.20
C ARG A 224 12.90 -8.08 -22.21
N ALA A 225 13.45 -8.46 -21.07
CA ALA A 225 14.83 -8.91 -20.94
C ALA A 225 14.88 -10.25 -20.18
N ASP A 226 15.27 -11.31 -20.88
CA ASP A 226 15.21 -12.68 -20.36
C ASP A 226 16.64 -13.21 -20.18
N GLY A 227 16.94 -13.73 -18.98
CA GLY A 227 18.24 -14.34 -18.66
C GLY A 227 19.40 -13.35 -18.46
N ALA A 228 19.13 -12.07 -18.26
CA ALA A 228 20.18 -11.06 -18.20
C ALA A 228 20.86 -10.92 -16.84
N ARG A 229 22.18 -10.75 -16.74
CA ARG A 229 22.78 -10.46 -15.40
C ARG A 229 22.27 -9.13 -14.85
N THR A 230 22.20 -8.13 -15.72
CA THR A 230 21.66 -6.81 -15.39
C THR A 230 20.62 -6.42 -16.43
N ALA A 231 19.39 -6.16 -15.99
CA ALA A 231 18.28 -5.69 -16.81
C ALA A 231 17.84 -4.28 -16.35
N ALA A 232 17.88 -3.31 -17.26
CA ALA A 232 17.41 -1.94 -17.05
C ALA A 232 16.36 -1.58 -18.10
N LEU A 233 15.08 -1.49 -17.69
CA LEU A 233 13.96 -1.23 -18.60
C LEU A 233 13.29 0.10 -18.25
N THR A 234 13.31 1.04 -19.20
CA THR A 234 12.84 2.42 -18.97
C THR A 234 11.86 2.88 -20.07
N PRO A 235 10.68 2.23 -20.22
CA PRO A 235 9.69 2.67 -21.20
C PRO A 235 9.10 4.03 -20.83
N ARG A 236 8.87 4.91 -21.80
CA ARG A 236 8.27 6.24 -21.61
C ARG A 236 7.15 6.52 -22.62
N ALA A 237 6.02 7.03 -22.13
CA ALA A 237 4.92 7.48 -22.96
C ALA A 237 4.49 8.90 -22.55
N ASP A 238 4.74 9.86 -23.43
CA ASP A 238 4.55 11.28 -23.13
C ASP A 238 3.38 11.84 -23.97
N GLY A 239 2.41 12.49 -23.31
CA GLY A 239 1.25 13.09 -23.95
C GLY A 239 0.18 12.10 -24.44
N ALA A 240 0.21 10.85 -23.97
CA ALA A 240 -0.66 9.82 -24.50
C ALA A 240 -2.09 9.85 -23.95
N ARG A 241 -3.14 9.71 -24.76
CA ARG A 241 -4.51 9.59 -24.18
C ARG A 241 -4.61 8.36 -23.28
N THR A 242 -4.06 7.24 -23.74
CA THR A 242 -3.96 6.00 -22.98
C THR A 242 -2.53 5.47 -23.05
N ALA A 243 -1.92 5.25 -21.89
CA ALA A 243 -0.57 4.69 -21.76
C ALA A 243 -0.62 3.37 -20.99
N ALA A 244 -0.13 2.29 -21.61
CA ALA A 244 0.01 0.96 -21.02
C ALA A 244 1.48 0.51 -21.10
N LEU A 245 2.19 0.47 -19.97
CA LEU A 245 3.62 0.10 -19.92
C LEU A 245 3.82 -1.16 -19.09
N THR A 246 4.36 -2.21 -19.70
CA THR A 246 4.47 -3.55 -19.10
C THR A 246 5.89 -4.14 -19.21
N PRO A 247 6.93 -3.47 -18.67
CA PRO A 247 8.30 -3.98 -18.74
C PRO A 247 8.45 -5.27 -17.91
N ARG A 248 9.17 -6.26 -18.45
CA ARG A 248 9.44 -7.55 -17.77
C ARG A 248 10.92 -7.92 -17.80
N ALA A 249 11.44 -8.35 -16.65
CA ALA A 249 12.80 -8.86 -16.53
C ALA A 249 12.79 -10.21 -15.79
N ASP A 250 13.15 -11.28 -16.51
CA ASP A 250 13.03 -12.64 -16.01
C ASP A 250 14.44 -13.25 -15.82
N GLY A 251 14.70 -13.82 -14.64
CA GLY A 251 15.97 -14.48 -14.31
C GLY A 251 17.16 -13.54 -14.09
N ALA A 252 16.93 -12.25 -13.85
CA ALA A 252 18.02 -11.27 -13.78
C ALA A 252 18.69 -11.17 -12.41
N ARG A 253 20.02 -11.12 -12.32
CA ARG A 253 20.66 -10.88 -11.00
C ARG A 253 20.27 -9.51 -10.43
N THR A 254 20.17 -8.50 -11.29
CA THR A 254 19.69 -7.17 -10.93
C THR A 254 18.69 -6.69 -11.98
N ALA A 255 17.46 -6.40 -11.53
CA ALA A 255 16.39 -5.86 -12.34
C ALA A 255 16.00 -4.45 -11.86
N ALA A 256 16.09 -3.46 -12.74
CA ALA A 256 15.67 -2.09 -12.51
C ALA A 256 14.64 -1.67 -13.56
N LEU A 257 13.37 -1.51 -13.17
CA LEU A 257 12.28 -1.17 -14.09
C LEU A 257 11.66 0.18 -13.71
N THR A 258 11.71 1.14 -14.62
CA THR A 258 11.29 2.53 -14.38
C THR A 258 10.35 3.04 -15.47
N PRO A 259 9.15 2.44 -15.64
CA PRO A 259 8.17 2.93 -16.62
C PRO A 259 7.65 4.32 -16.22
N ARG A 260 7.46 5.22 -17.19
CA ARG A 260 6.92 6.57 -16.97
C ARG A 260 5.82 6.91 -17.98
N ALA A 261 4.71 7.45 -17.49
CA ALA A 261 3.63 7.97 -18.32
C ALA A 261 3.27 9.39 -17.88
N ASP A 262 3.55 10.37 -18.74
CA ASP A 262 3.42 11.79 -18.43
C ASP A 262 2.28 12.40 -19.26
N GLY A 263 1.35 13.09 -18.58
CA GLY A 263 0.22 13.78 -19.22
C GLY A 263 -0.90 12.87 -19.75
N ALA A 264 -0.95 11.61 -19.31
CA ALA A 264 -1.88 10.64 -19.88
C ALA A 264 -3.30 10.71 -19.31
N ARG A 265 -4.37 10.58 -20.11
CA ARG A 265 -5.73 10.52 -19.50
C ARG A 265 -5.87 9.27 -18.62
N THR A 266 -5.39 8.14 -19.11
CA THR A 266 -5.33 6.88 -18.38
C THR A 266 -3.92 6.30 -18.46
N ALA A 267 -3.31 6.03 -17.30
CA ALA A 267 -2.00 5.41 -17.19
C ALA A 267 -2.10 4.08 -16.42
N ALA A 268 -1.65 2.99 -17.06
CA ALA A 268 -1.57 1.65 -16.48
C ALA A 268 -0.13 1.13 -16.56
N LEU A 269 0.58 1.04 -15.43
CA LEU A 269 1.98 0.62 -15.38
C LEU A 269 2.13 -0.66 -14.57
N THR A 270 2.62 -1.73 -15.21
CA THR A 270 2.66 -3.09 -14.62
C THR A 270 4.05 -3.74 -14.74
N PRO A 271 5.12 -3.12 -14.20
CA PRO A 271 6.46 -3.70 -14.27
C PRO A 271 6.56 -5.00 -13.47
N ARG A 272 7.26 -6.01 -14.01
CA ARG A 272 7.47 -7.31 -13.36
C ARG A 272 8.92 -7.75 -13.38
N ALA A 273 9.43 -8.22 -12.24
CA ALA A 273 10.76 -8.79 -12.11
C ALA A 273 10.70 -10.14 -11.41
N ASP A 274 10.98 -11.22 -12.14
CA ASP A 274 10.80 -12.59 -11.67
C ASP A 274 12.17 -13.27 -11.49
N GLY A 275 12.40 -13.87 -10.32
CA GLY A 275 13.64 -14.59 -10.00
C GLY A 275 14.88 -13.71 -9.77
N ALA A 276 14.69 -12.41 -9.51
CA ALA A 276 15.81 -11.49 -9.43
C ALA A 276 16.50 -11.43 -8.06
N ARG A 277 17.83 -11.47 -7.97
CA ARG A 277 18.49 -11.29 -6.64
C ARG A 277 18.19 -9.90 -6.06
N THR A 278 18.10 -8.89 -6.90
CA THR A 278 17.69 -7.53 -6.50
C THR A 278 16.71 -6.97 -7.53
N ALA A 279 15.51 -6.63 -7.07
CA ALA A 279 14.46 -6.02 -7.89
C ALA A 279 14.15 -4.60 -7.37
N ALA A 280 14.27 -3.61 -8.25
CA ALA A 280 13.94 -2.22 -7.98
C ALA A 280 12.93 -1.71 -9.01
N LEU A 281 11.67 -1.53 -8.61
CA LEU A 281 10.58 -1.15 -9.51
C LEU A 281 10.03 0.23 -9.13
N THR A 282 10.14 1.20 -10.05
CA THR A 282 9.78 2.60 -9.78
C THR A 282 8.85 3.18 -10.87
N PRO A 283 7.63 2.63 -11.06
CA PRO A 283 6.69 3.18 -12.03
C PRO A 283 6.20 4.59 -11.61
N ARG A 284 6.07 5.51 -12.56
CA ARG A 284 5.57 6.88 -12.33
C ARG A 284 4.49 7.28 -13.33
N ALA A 285 3.40 7.86 -12.83
CA ALA A 285 2.35 8.43 -13.66
C ALA A 285 2.05 9.86 -13.21
N ASP A 286 2.38 10.84 -14.05
CA ASP A 286 2.30 12.26 -13.71
C ASP A 286 1.20 12.94 -14.54
N GLY A 287 0.28 13.64 -13.86
CA GLY A 287 -0.81 14.38 -14.49
C GLY A 287 -1.97 13.53 -15.03
N ALA A 288 -2.07 12.26 -14.62
CA ALA A 288 -3.06 11.36 -15.21
C ALA A 288 -4.46 11.48 -14.62
N ARG A 289 -5.56 11.43 -15.40
CA ARG A 289 -6.91 11.40 -14.76
C ARG A 289 -7.08 10.13 -13.92
N THR A 290 -6.65 9.00 -14.46
CA THR A 290 -6.66 7.71 -13.77
C THR A 290 -5.27 7.09 -13.85
N ALA A 291 -4.67 6.79 -12.70
CA ALA A 291 -3.40 6.12 -12.58
C ALA A 291 -3.56 4.78 -11.85
N ALA A 292 -3.15 3.69 -12.49
CA ALA A 292 -3.13 2.33 -11.94
C ALA A 292 -1.71 1.75 -12.03
N LEU A 293 -1.02 1.62 -10.89
CA LEU A 293 0.37 1.13 -10.84
C LEU A 293 0.45 -0.17 -10.05
N THR A 294 0.89 -1.25 -10.70
CA THR A 294 0.88 -2.62 -10.14
C THR A 294 2.24 -3.33 -10.27
N PRO A 295 3.33 -2.76 -9.72
CA PRO A 295 4.64 -3.39 -9.80
C PRO A 295 4.68 -4.72 -9.02
N ARG A 296 5.32 -5.76 -9.58
CA ARG A 296 5.48 -7.07 -8.94
C ARG A 296 6.93 -7.56 -8.96
N ALA A 297 7.40 -8.07 -7.83
CA ALA A 297 8.71 -8.71 -7.71
C ALA A 297 8.57 -10.07 -7.02
N ASP A 298 8.82 -11.15 -7.77
CA ASP A 298 8.58 -12.52 -7.32
C ASP A 298 9.91 -13.26 -7.17
N GLY A 299 10.12 -13.88 -6.00
CA GLY A 299 11.32 -14.68 -5.70
C GLY A 299 12.60 -13.86 -5.46
N ALA A 300 12.48 -12.55 -5.17
CA ALA A 300 13.64 -11.68 -5.08
C ALA A 300 14.32 -11.66 -3.70
N ARG A 301 15.65 -11.77 -3.60
CA ARG A 301 16.30 -11.64 -2.27
C ARG A 301 16.04 -10.26 -1.65
N THR A 302 16.09 -9.21 -2.46
CA THR A 302 15.72 -7.85 -2.04
C THR A 302 14.75 -7.27 -3.07
N ALA A 303 13.56 -6.86 -2.61
CA ALA A 303 12.55 -6.19 -3.42
C ALA A 303 12.29 -4.77 -2.89
N ALA A 304 12.45 -3.76 -3.74
CA ALA A 304 12.15 -2.36 -3.46
C ALA A 304 11.17 -1.82 -4.50
N LEU A 305 9.92 -1.57 -4.11
CA LEU A 305 8.87 -1.08 -5.02
C LEU A 305 8.38 0.29 -4.60
N THR A 306 8.52 1.27 -5.48
CA THR A 306 8.22 2.68 -5.18
C THR A 306 7.32 3.32 -6.26
N PRO A 307 6.09 2.84 -6.46
CA PRO A 307 5.17 3.43 -7.43
C PRO A 307 4.76 4.85 -7.00
N ARG A 308 4.67 5.80 -7.93
CA ARG A 308 4.24 7.19 -7.68
C ARG A 308 3.18 7.64 -8.68
N ALA A 309 2.12 8.27 -8.18
CA ALA A 309 1.08 8.89 -8.99
C ALA A 309 0.83 10.32 -8.53
N ASP A 310 1.20 11.29 -9.36
CA ASP A 310 1.19 12.71 -8.99
C ASP A 310 0.11 13.44 -9.81
N GLY A 311 -0.77 14.19 -9.13
CA GLY A 311 -1.82 15.00 -9.76
C GLY A 311 -3.02 14.21 -10.31
N ALA A 312 -3.19 12.95 -9.90
CA ALA A 312 -4.22 12.09 -10.50
C ALA A 312 -5.63 12.30 -9.94
N ARG A 313 -6.72 12.23 -10.73
CA ARG A 313 -8.07 12.25 -10.09
C ARG A 313 -8.27 10.99 -9.26
N THR A 314 -7.91 9.84 -9.81
CA THR A 314 -7.97 8.55 -9.15
C THR A 314 -6.61 7.87 -9.23
N ALA A 315 -6.01 7.55 -8.08
CA ALA A 315 -4.76 6.82 -7.97
C ALA A 315 -4.99 5.47 -7.26
N ALA A 316 -4.64 4.37 -7.93
CA ALA A 316 -4.70 3.02 -7.40
C ALA A 316 -3.31 2.37 -7.49
N LEU A 317 -2.62 2.19 -6.35
CA LEU A 317 -1.27 1.63 -6.31
C LEU A 317 -1.26 0.31 -5.55
N THR A 318 -0.83 -0.77 -6.20
CA THR A 318 -0.91 -2.15 -5.67
C THR A 318 0.42 -2.91 -5.81
N PRO A 319 1.54 -2.40 -5.25
CA PRO A 319 2.82 -3.08 -5.33
C PRO A 319 2.80 -4.43 -4.58
N ARG A 320 3.40 -5.47 -5.15
CA ARG A 320 3.50 -6.81 -4.53
C ARG A 320 4.92 -7.35 -4.56
N ALA A 321 5.37 -7.90 -3.43
CA ALA A 321 6.65 -8.59 -3.33
C ALA A 321 6.46 -9.96 -2.66
N ASP A 322 6.65 -11.02 -3.44
CA ASP A 322 6.33 -12.39 -3.02
C ASP A 322 7.63 -13.20 -2.88
N GLY A 323 7.82 -13.85 -1.72
CA GLY A 323 8.98 -14.70 -1.44
C GLY A 323 10.28 -13.94 -1.18
N ALA A 324 10.22 -12.64 -0.88
CA ALA A 324 11.42 -11.82 -0.77
C ALA A 324 12.09 -11.87 0.61
N ARG A 325 13.42 -12.03 0.72
CA ARG A 325 14.07 -11.97 2.06
C ARG A 325 13.87 -10.59 2.70
N THR A 326 13.95 -9.53 1.92
CA THR A 326 13.66 -8.16 2.35
C THR A 326 12.75 -7.48 1.35
N ALA A 327 11.57 -7.04 1.80
CA ALA A 327 10.58 -6.31 1.01
C ALA A 327 10.39 -4.90 1.57
N ALA A 328 10.61 -3.89 0.73
CA ALA A 328 10.38 -2.48 1.05
C ALA A 328 9.42 -1.87 0.02
N LEU A 329 8.18 -1.58 0.42
CA LEU A 329 7.13 -1.06 -0.47
C LEU A 329 6.71 0.34 -0.04
N THR A 330 6.91 1.34 -0.91
CA THR A 330 6.67 2.75 -0.60
C THR A 330 5.81 3.43 -1.68
N PRO A 331 4.55 3.02 -1.89
CA PRO A 331 3.67 3.67 -2.85
C PRO A 331 3.30 5.09 -2.38
N ARG A 332 3.27 6.06 -3.31
CA ARG A 332 2.89 7.46 -3.04
C ARG A 332 1.86 7.98 -4.03
N ALA A 333 0.83 8.65 -3.52
CA ALA A 333 -0.17 9.33 -4.33
C ALA A 333 -0.36 10.77 -3.84
N ASP A 334 0.04 11.73 -4.66
CA ASP A 334 0.09 13.14 -4.28
C ASP A 334 -0.95 13.93 -5.08
N GLY A 335 -1.79 14.71 -4.39
CA GLY A 335 -2.81 15.57 -5.00
C GLY A 335 -4.04 14.84 -5.56
N ALA A 336 -4.26 13.57 -5.18
CA ALA A 336 -5.30 12.77 -5.80
C ALA A 336 -6.71 12.98 -5.23
N ARG A 337 -7.79 13.05 -6.03
CA ARG A 337 -9.15 13.11 -5.39
C ARG A 337 -9.43 11.84 -4.59
N THR A 338 -9.12 10.69 -5.17
CA THR A 338 -9.24 9.37 -4.53
C THR A 338 -7.91 8.65 -4.62
N ALA A 339 -7.35 8.27 -3.47
CA ALA A 339 -6.12 7.49 -3.37
C ALA A 339 -6.41 6.15 -2.68
N ALA A 340 -6.11 5.04 -3.36
CA ALA A 340 -6.22 3.69 -2.85
C ALA A 340 -4.86 2.98 -2.94
N LEU A 341 -4.19 2.76 -1.80
CA LEU A 341 -2.86 2.14 -1.76
C LEU A 341 -2.92 0.80 -1.02
N THR A 342 -2.54 -0.28 -1.71
CA THR A 342 -2.68 -1.66 -1.22
C THR A 342 -1.37 -2.47 -1.36
N PRO A 343 -0.25 -2.02 -0.76
CA PRO A 343 1.01 -2.76 -0.85
C PRO A 343 0.93 -4.11 -0.12
N ARG A 344 1.48 -5.17 -0.71
CA ARG A 344 1.51 -6.52 -0.13
C ARG A 344 2.91 -7.14 -0.15
N ALA A 345 3.33 -7.73 0.97
CA ALA A 345 4.58 -8.48 1.06
C ALA A 345 4.32 -9.85 1.71
N ASP A 346 4.48 -10.90 0.92
CA ASP A 346 4.11 -12.26 1.32
C ASP A 346 5.38 -13.13 1.45
N GLY A 347 5.53 -13.81 2.60
CA GLY A 347 6.65 -14.71 2.87
C GLY A 347 8.00 -14.02 3.15
N ALA A 348 7.98 -12.71 3.47
CA ALA A 348 9.22 -11.95 3.58
C ALA A 348 9.89 -12.04 4.96
N ARG A 349 11.21 -12.26 5.07
CA ARG A 349 11.87 -12.23 6.41
C ARG A 349 11.70 -10.87 7.08
N THR A 350 11.84 -9.80 6.31
CA THR A 350 11.61 -8.42 6.77
C THR A 350 10.72 -7.71 5.77
N ALA A 351 9.57 -7.22 6.24
CA ALA A 351 8.61 -6.44 5.45
C ALA A 351 8.47 -5.03 6.03
N ALA A 352 8.74 -4.01 5.21
CA ALA A 352 8.57 -2.60 5.55
C ALA A 352 7.64 -1.93 4.52
N LEU A 353 6.41 -1.59 4.92
CA LEU A 353 5.41 -1.01 4.03
C LEU A 353 5.03 0.40 4.49
N THR A 354 5.28 1.40 3.64
CA THR A 354 5.10 2.82 3.97
C THR A 354 4.27 3.55 2.90
N PRO A 355 2.99 3.19 2.69
CA PRO A 355 2.14 3.90 1.74
C PRO A 355 1.84 5.33 2.22
N ARG A 356 1.85 6.31 1.31
CA ARG A 356 1.54 7.72 1.61
C ARG A 356 0.53 8.31 0.62
N ALA A 357 -0.48 9.00 1.14
CA ALA A 357 -1.44 9.73 0.33
C ALA A 357 -1.57 11.17 0.84
N ASP A 358 -1.12 12.13 0.04
CA ASP A 358 -1.00 13.53 0.45
C ASP A 358 -2.00 14.39 -0.35
N GLY A 359 -2.81 15.18 0.35
CA GLY A 359 -3.79 16.10 -0.25
C GLY A 359 -5.04 15.44 -0.85
N ALA A 360 -5.35 14.19 -0.47
CA ALA A 360 -6.44 13.45 -1.10
C ALA A 360 -7.83 13.71 -0.52
N ARG A 361 -8.91 13.82 -1.32
CA ARG A 361 -10.26 13.92 -0.69
C ARG A 361 -10.60 12.64 0.07
N THR A 362 -10.30 11.49 -0.51
CA THR A 362 -10.48 10.18 0.11
C THR A 362 -9.20 9.39 0.00
N ALA A 363 -8.64 8.99 1.15
CA ALA A 363 -7.46 8.15 1.25
C ALA A 363 -7.81 6.81 1.91
N ALA A 364 -7.56 5.71 1.21
CA ALA A 364 -7.74 4.34 1.70
C ALA A 364 -6.41 3.57 1.61
N LEU A 365 -5.77 3.32 2.75
CA LEU A 365 -4.46 2.64 2.80
C LEU A 365 -4.59 1.29 3.50
N THR A 366 -4.24 0.21 2.81
CA THR A 366 -4.43 -1.18 3.26
C THR A 366 -3.15 -2.04 3.11
N PRO A 367 -2.02 -1.64 3.72
CA PRO A 367 -0.78 -2.43 3.62
C PRO A 367 -0.94 -3.78 4.33
N ARG A 368 -0.43 -4.86 3.73
CA ARG A 368 -0.46 -6.23 4.29
C ARG A 368 0.91 -6.90 4.25
N ALA A 369 1.30 -7.52 5.36
CA ALA A 369 2.52 -8.32 5.45
C ALA A 369 2.20 -9.69 6.07
N ASP A 370 2.32 -10.74 5.27
CA ASP A 370 1.89 -12.10 5.65
C ASP A 370 3.12 -13.01 5.77
N GLY A 371 3.25 -13.70 6.91
CA GLY A 371 4.33 -14.66 7.17
C GLY A 371 5.71 -14.04 7.47
N ALA A 372 5.77 -12.76 7.81
CA ALA A 372 7.05 -12.06 7.97
C ALA A 372 7.71 -12.21 9.35
N ARG A 373 9.03 -12.44 9.46
CA ARG A 373 9.65 -12.42 10.81
C ARG A 373 9.52 -11.05 11.48
N THR A 374 9.71 -9.99 10.71
CA THR A 374 9.54 -8.62 11.18
C THR A 374 8.67 -7.86 10.19
N ALA A 375 7.53 -7.35 10.65
CA ALA A 375 6.62 -6.53 9.87
C ALA A 375 6.54 -5.11 10.48
N ALA A 376 6.86 -4.10 9.68
CA ALA A 376 6.74 -2.70 10.03
C ALA A 376 5.84 -1.97 9.01
N LEU A 377 4.62 -1.59 9.42
CA LEU A 377 3.64 -0.97 8.54
C LEU A 377 3.32 0.46 9.02
N THR A 378 3.62 1.45 8.18
CA THR A 378 3.50 2.87 8.54
C THR A 378 2.70 3.67 7.49
N PRO A 379 1.42 3.36 7.26
CA PRO A 379 0.60 4.12 6.31
C PRO A 379 0.37 5.55 6.82
N ARG A 380 0.44 6.55 5.93
CA ARG A 380 0.19 7.97 6.24
C ARG A 380 -0.79 8.62 5.27
N ALA A 381 -1.76 9.35 5.78
CA ALA A 381 -2.69 10.15 4.99
C ALA A 381 -2.76 11.58 5.52
N ASP A 382 -2.26 12.53 4.74
CA ASP A 382 -2.08 13.92 5.16
C ASP A 382 -3.04 14.83 4.39
N GLY A 383 -3.82 15.65 5.09
CA GLY A 383 -4.75 16.62 4.50
C GLY A 383 -6.03 16.01 3.89
N ALA A 384 -6.38 14.78 4.25
CA ALA A 384 -7.49 14.08 3.60
C ALA A 384 -8.89 14.40 4.17
N ARG A 385 -9.95 14.56 3.37
CA ARG A 385 -11.30 14.72 3.99
C ARG A 385 -11.70 13.45 4.74
N THR A 386 -11.48 12.30 4.13
CA THR A 386 -11.72 10.99 4.74
C THR A 386 -10.46 10.15 4.64
N ALA A 387 -9.93 9.70 5.77
CA ALA A 387 -8.79 8.80 5.86
C ALA A 387 -9.20 7.46 6.50
N ALA A 388 -9.00 6.37 5.78
CA ALA A 388 -9.24 5.00 6.26
C ALA A 388 -7.94 4.18 6.15
N LEU A 389 -7.30 3.88 7.28
CA LEU A 389 -6.01 3.18 7.32
C LEU A 389 -6.16 1.83 8.03
N THR A 390 -5.87 0.74 7.32
CA THR A 390 -6.15 -0.63 7.78
C THR A 390 -4.92 -1.56 7.60
N PRO A 391 -3.77 -1.25 8.21
CA PRO A 391 -2.58 -2.09 8.10
C PRO A 391 -2.80 -3.46 8.77
N ARG A 392 -2.33 -4.55 8.15
CA ARG A 392 -2.43 -5.92 8.70
C ARG A 392 -1.10 -6.65 8.65
N ALA A 393 -0.73 -7.31 9.75
CA ALA A 393 0.44 -8.18 9.83
C ALA A 393 0.06 -9.53 10.42
N ASP A 394 0.13 -10.57 9.59
CA ASP A 394 -0.36 -11.91 9.95
C ASP A 394 0.82 -12.89 10.07
N GLY A 395 0.90 -13.61 11.18
CA GLY A 395 1.95 -14.62 11.44
C GLY A 395 3.34 -14.05 11.74
N ALA A 396 3.44 -12.76 12.10
CA ALA A 396 4.74 -12.11 12.25
C ALA A 396 5.41 -12.31 13.61
N ARG A 397 6.72 -12.61 13.70
CA ARG A 397 7.37 -12.71 15.04
C ARG A 397 7.30 -11.36 15.77
N THR A 398 7.55 -10.26 15.06
CA THR A 398 7.43 -8.89 15.56
C THR A 398 6.62 -8.07 14.58
N ALA A 399 5.51 -7.50 15.06
CA ALA A 399 4.63 -6.61 14.29
C ALA A 399 4.62 -5.21 14.92
N ALA A 400 4.97 -4.20 14.13
CA ALA A 400 4.90 -2.79 14.50
C ALA A 400 4.04 -2.01 13.50
N LEU A 401 2.84 -1.60 13.92
CA LEU A 401 1.87 -0.91 13.04
C LEU A 401 1.62 0.52 13.53
N THR A 402 1.98 1.51 12.72
CA THR A 402 1.92 2.93 13.09
C THR A 402 1.17 3.78 12.04
N PRO A 403 -0.14 3.52 11.81
CA PRO A 403 -0.92 4.34 10.88
C PRO A 403 -1.09 5.77 11.40
N ARG A 404 -0.98 6.78 10.53
CA ARG A 404 -1.17 8.21 10.88
C ARG A 404 -2.11 8.91 9.91
N ALA A 405 -3.06 9.67 10.43
CA ALA A 405 -3.94 10.53 9.65
C ALA A 405 -3.95 11.95 10.21
N ASP A 406 -3.40 12.90 9.44
CA ASP A 406 -3.16 14.26 9.89
C ASP A 406 -4.07 15.22 9.11
N GLY A 407 -4.81 16.07 9.84
CA GLY A 407 -5.70 17.09 9.26
C GLY A 407 -6.98 16.55 8.62
N ALA A 408 -7.41 15.33 8.96
CA ALA A 408 -8.55 14.70 8.30
C ALA A 408 -9.92 15.05 8.88
N ARG A 409 -10.98 15.28 8.08
CA ARG A 409 -12.32 15.49 8.71
C ARG A 409 -12.78 14.23 9.44
N THR A 410 -12.62 13.08 8.80
CA THR A 410 -12.93 11.76 9.39
C THR A 410 -11.70 10.88 9.27
N ALA A 411 -11.21 10.39 10.41
CA ALA A 411 -10.10 9.44 10.49
C ALA A 411 -10.58 8.12 11.11
N ALA A 412 -10.41 7.02 10.38
CA ALA A 412 -10.71 5.66 10.83
C ALA A 412 -9.46 4.78 10.70
N LEU A 413 -8.83 4.43 11.83
CA LEU A 413 -7.58 3.65 11.84
C LEU A 413 -7.81 2.30 12.53
N THR A 414 -7.59 1.21 11.80
CA THR A 414 -7.92 -0.16 12.26
C THR A 414 -6.73 -1.13 12.06
N PRO A 415 -5.56 -0.86 12.67
CA PRO A 415 -4.40 -1.75 12.55
C PRO A 415 -4.67 -3.11 13.21
N ARG A 416 -4.25 -4.22 12.58
CA ARG A 416 -4.41 -5.58 13.10
C ARG A 416 -3.10 -6.37 13.05
N ALA A 417 -2.77 -7.06 14.14
CA ALA A 417 -1.63 -7.98 14.21
C ALA A 417 -2.07 -9.33 14.78
N ASP A 418 -2.04 -10.36 13.94
CA ASP A 418 -2.59 -11.68 14.27
C ASP A 418 -1.45 -12.70 14.37
N GLY A 419 -1.39 -13.44 15.49
CA GLY A 419 -0.40 -14.50 15.72
C GLY A 419 1.02 -14.02 16.02
N ALA A 420 1.21 -12.75 16.42
CA ALA A 420 2.54 -12.17 16.59
C ALA A 420 3.18 -12.45 17.95
N ARG A 421 4.49 -12.74 18.06
CA ARG A 421 5.09 -12.84 19.42
C ARG A 421 5.06 -11.49 20.14
N THR A 422 5.37 -10.43 19.43
CA THR A 422 5.31 -9.05 19.94
C THR A 422 4.52 -8.20 18.97
N ALA A 423 3.44 -7.60 19.44
CA ALA A 423 2.61 -6.67 18.69
C ALA A 423 2.65 -5.27 19.34
N ALA A 424 3.06 -4.26 18.57
CA ALA A 424 3.07 -2.87 18.98
C ALA A 424 2.23 -2.04 17.98
N LEU A 425 1.05 -1.57 18.39
CA LEU A 425 0.13 -0.83 17.52
C LEU A 425 -0.06 0.59 18.04
N THR A 426 0.33 1.59 17.24
CA THR A 426 0.32 3.00 17.64
C THR A 426 -0.39 3.88 16.60
N PRO A 427 -1.70 3.70 16.37
CA PRO A 427 -2.45 4.56 15.45
C PRO A 427 -2.56 5.99 16.00
N ARG A 428 -2.41 7.01 15.14
CA ARG A 428 -2.53 8.42 15.50
C ARG A 428 -3.44 9.19 14.55
N ALA A 429 -4.35 9.99 15.09
CA ALA A 429 -5.20 10.89 14.32
C ALA A 429 -5.15 12.30 14.90
N ASP A 430 -4.58 13.23 14.15
CA ASP A 430 -4.29 14.58 14.61
C ASP A 430 -5.16 15.59 13.85
N GLY A 431 -5.87 16.45 14.59
CA GLY A 431 -6.71 17.52 14.02
C GLY A 431 -8.03 17.04 13.38
N ALA A 432 -8.50 15.84 13.71
CA ALA A 432 -9.66 15.27 13.04
C ALA A 432 -11.02 15.71 13.61
N ARG A 433 -12.07 15.96 12.81
CA ARG A 433 -13.40 16.20 13.42
C ARG A 433 -13.91 14.95 14.13
N THR A 434 -13.78 13.81 13.48
CA THR A 434 -14.14 12.50 14.04
C THR A 434 -12.94 11.56 13.92
N ALA A 435 -12.47 11.03 15.05
CA ALA A 435 -11.41 10.04 15.12
C ALA A 435 -11.93 8.73 15.71
N ALA A 436 -11.81 7.64 14.96
CA ALA A 436 -12.17 6.29 15.38
C ALA A 436 -10.95 5.36 15.25
N LEU A 437 -10.36 4.97 16.38
CA LEU A 437 -9.13 4.17 16.43
C LEU A 437 -9.41 2.80 17.06
N THR A 438 -9.24 1.72 16.29
CA THR A 438 -9.61 0.36 16.71
C THR A 438 -8.47 -0.66 16.50
N PRO A 439 -7.30 -0.46 17.13
CA PRO A 439 -6.18 -1.40 17.01
C PRO A 439 -6.52 -2.76 17.64
N ARG A 440 -6.13 -3.86 17.00
CA ARG A 440 -6.35 -5.23 17.51
C ARG A 440 -5.08 -6.08 17.45
N ALA A 441 -4.78 -6.79 18.52
CA ALA A 441 -3.70 -7.77 18.58
C ALA A 441 -4.21 -9.10 19.13
N ASP A 442 -4.22 -10.13 18.27
CA ASP A 442 -4.83 -11.43 18.57
C ASP A 442 -3.73 -12.50 18.66
N GLY A 443 -3.71 -13.25 19.76
CA GLY A 443 -2.77 -14.36 19.99
C GLY A 443 -1.33 -13.93 20.31
N ALA A 444 -1.11 -12.67 20.72
CA ALA A 444 0.25 -12.15 20.90
C ALA A 444 0.87 -12.43 22.27
N ARG A 445 2.14 -12.85 22.38
CA ARG A 445 2.74 -12.99 23.74
C ARG A 445 2.79 -11.65 24.47
N THR A 446 3.18 -10.59 23.77
CA THR A 446 3.18 -9.23 24.30
C THR A 446 2.43 -8.33 23.34
N ALA A 447 1.36 -7.68 23.83
CA ALA A 447 0.58 -6.71 23.09
C ALA A 447 0.68 -5.33 23.76
N ALA A 448 1.15 -4.33 23.00
CA ALA A 448 1.23 -2.93 23.43
C ALA A 448 0.43 -2.05 22.45
N LEU A 449 -0.73 -1.56 22.88
CA LEU A 449 -1.64 -0.78 22.02
C LEU A 449 -1.78 0.65 22.55
N THR A 450 -1.33 1.63 21.77
CA THR A 450 -1.28 3.04 22.19
C THR A 450 -1.96 3.97 21.15
N PRO A 451 -3.27 3.85 20.92
CA PRO A 451 -3.99 4.75 20.01
C PRO A 451 -4.04 6.18 20.58
N ARG A 452 -3.84 7.20 19.74
CA ARG A 452 -3.90 8.62 20.13
C ARG A 452 -4.77 9.45 19.18
N ALA A 453 -5.65 10.27 19.74
CA ALA A 453 -6.47 11.21 18.99
C ALA A 453 -6.35 12.61 19.58
N ASP A 454 -5.71 13.52 18.85
CA ASP A 454 -5.35 14.85 19.34
C ASP A 454 -6.18 15.92 18.61
N GLY A 455 -6.85 16.79 19.35
CA GLY A 455 -7.65 17.90 18.81
C GLY A 455 -8.98 17.50 18.15
N ALA A 456 -9.51 16.30 18.46
CA ALA A 456 -10.68 15.79 17.76
C ALA A 456 -12.02 16.26 18.33
N ARG A 457 -13.06 16.59 17.54
CA ARG A 457 -14.38 16.89 18.16
C ARG A 457 -14.96 15.65 18.84
N THR A 458 -14.89 14.51 18.17
CA THR A 458 -15.31 13.23 18.71
C THR A 458 -14.16 12.23 18.57
N ALA A 459 -13.71 11.66 19.69
CA ALA A 459 -12.69 10.63 19.74
C ALA A 459 -13.29 9.34 20.31
N ALA A 460 -13.22 8.25 19.54
CA ALA A 460 -13.64 6.91 19.94
C ALA A 460 -12.47 5.93 19.79
N LEU A 461 -11.87 5.49 20.90
CA LEU A 461 -10.69 4.61 20.88
C LEU A 461 -11.01 3.27 21.54
N THR A 462 -10.88 2.18 20.78
CA THR A 462 -11.32 0.84 21.21
C THR A 462 -10.22 -0.21 20.99
N PRO A 463 -9.04 -0.07 21.62
CA PRO A 463 -7.96 -1.04 21.47
C PRO A 463 -8.35 -2.39 22.10
N ARG A 464 -8.02 -3.51 21.43
CA ARG A 464 -8.29 -4.88 21.92
C ARG A 464 -7.07 -5.78 21.85
N ALA A 465 -6.81 -6.52 22.92
CA ALA A 465 -5.76 -7.54 22.96
C ALA A 465 -6.33 -8.86 23.47
N ASP A 466 -6.39 -9.86 22.60
CA ASP A 466 -7.05 -11.14 22.89
C ASP A 466 -6.00 -12.26 22.96
N GLY A 467 -6.02 -13.04 24.05
CA GLY A 467 -5.14 -14.19 24.24
C GLY A 467 -3.67 -13.85 24.55
N ALA A 468 -3.38 -12.63 25.02
CA ALA A 468 -2.01 -12.21 25.25
C ALA A 468 -1.38 -12.74 26.56
N ARG A 469 -0.06 -12.88 26.68
CA ARG A 469 0.53 -13.08 28.04
C ARG A 469 0.56 -11.76 28.80
N THR A 470 0.98 -10.70 28.12
CA THR A 470 1.03 -9.35 28.67
C THR A 470 0.31 -8.41 27.71
N ALA A 471 -0.72 -7.74 28.21
CA ALA A 471 -1.47 -6.72 27.48
C ALA A 471 -1.30 -5.36 28.17
N ALA A 472 -0.78 -4.38 27.44
CA ALA A 472 -0.67 -2.99 27.87
C ALA A 472 -1.43 -2.08 26.89
N LEU A 473 -2.57 -1.52 27.33
CA LEU A 473 -3.42 -0.67 26.48
C LEU A 473 -3.48 0.74 27.04
N THR A 474 -3.00 1.72 26.27
CA THR A 474 -2.89 3.12 26.71
C THR A 474 -3.53 4.08 25.70
N PRO A 475 -4.85 4.00 25.46
CA PRO A 475 -5.52 4.95 24.57
C PRO A 475 -5.51 6.37 25.17
N ARG A 476 -5.27 7.39 24.34
CA ARG A 476 -5.28 8.81 24.75
C ARG A 476 -6.11 9.68 23.81
N ALA A 477 -6.95 10.55 24.38
CA ALA A 477 -7.72 11.54 23.64
C ALA A 477 -7.54 12.92 24.27
N ASP A 478 -6.86 13.82 23.54
CA ASP A 478 -6.45 15.12 24.07
C ASP A 478 -7.24 16.23 23.34
N GLY A 479 -7.88 17.11 24.10
CA GLY A 479 -8.63 18.27 23.57
C GLY A 479 -9.97 17.93 22.91
N ALA A 480 -10.54 16.76 23.18
CA ALA A 480 -11.74 16.31 22.48
C ALA A 480 -13.07 16.82 23.06
N ARG A 481 -14.08 17.20 22.27
CA ARG A 481 -15.39 17.55 22.89
C ARG A 481 -16.02 16.33 23.55
N THR A 482 -16.00 15.19 22.86
CA THR A 482 -16.46 13.91 23.38
C THR A 482 -15.36 12.88 23.23
N ALA A 483 -14.94 12.28 24.34
CA ALA A 483 -13.96 11.20 24.37
C ALA A 483 -14.62 9.92 24.92
N ALA A 484 -14.59 8.85 24.13
CA ALA A 484 -15.07 7.52 24.50
C ALA A 484 -13.93 6.50 24.35
N LEU A 485 -13.37 6.04 25.47
CA LEU A 485 -12.23 5.11 25.48
C LEU A 485 -12.65 3.76 26.07
N THR A 486 -12.53 2.69 25.28
CA THR A 486 -13.04 1.35 25.65
C THR A 486 -11.97 0.25 25.44
N PRO A 487 -10.79 0.35 26.08
CA PRO A 487 -9.76 -0.68 25.94
C PRO A 487 -10.20 -2.02 26.53
N ARG A 488 -9.91 -3.14 25.85
CA ARG A 488 -10.25 -4.50 26.32
C ARG A 488 -9.06 -5.45 26.23
N ALA A 489 -8.83 -6.22 27.29
CA ALA A 489 -7.83 -7.29 27.33
C ALA A 489 -8.47 -8.59 27.81
N ASP A 490 -8.56 -9.57 26.92
CA ASP A 490 -9.29 -10.82 27.18
C ASP A 490 -8.29 -11.98 27.24
N GLY A 491 -8.33 -12.77 28.33
CA GLY A 491 -7.46 -13.93 28.55
C GLY A 491 -6.00 -13.60 28.86
N ALA A 492 -5.69 -12.37 29.29
CA ALA A 492 -4.31 -11.95 29.50
C ALA A 492 -3.72 -12.36 30.85
N ARG A 493 -2.50 -12.93 30.95
CA ARG A 493 -1.92 -13.18 32.29
C ARG A 493 -1.76 -11.88 33.08
N THR A 494 -1.27 -10.83 32.43
CA THR A 494 -1.16 -9.49 33.01
C THR A 494 -1.82 -8.49 32.08
N ALA A 495 -2.82 -7.78 32.57
CA ALA A 495 -3.52 -6.71 31.87
C ALA A 495 -3.29 -5.38 32.58
N ALA A 496 -2.72 -4.39 31.87
CA ALA A 496 -2.54 -3.02 32.33
C ALA A 496 -3.25 -2.06 31.38
N LEU A 497 -4.37 -1.48 31.81
CA LEU A 497 -5.20 -0.60 30.97
C LEU A 497 -5.21 0.81 31.54
N THR A 498 -4.68 1.77 30.79
CA THR A 498 -4.51 3.17 31.25
C THR A 498 -5.10 4.17 30.25
N PRO A 499 -6.43 4.16 30.02
CA PRO A 499 -7.05 5.15 29.14
C PRO A 499 -6.98 6.55 29.76
N ARG A 500 -6.69 7.58 28.95
CA ARG A 500 -6.64 9.00 29.39
C ARG A 500 -7.43 9.91 28.46
N ALA A 501 -8.24 10.80 29.04
CA ALA A 501 -8.96 11.83 28.31
C ALA A 501 -8.72 13.20 28.95
N ASP A 502 -8.00 14.07 28.25
CA ASP A 502 -7.54 15.35 28.79
C ASP A 502 -8.28 16.50 28.08
N GLY A 503 -8.88 17.40 28.85
CA GLY A 503 -9.58 18.60 28.34
C GLY A 503 -10.93 18.32 27.67
N ALA A 504 -11.55 17.16 27.92
CA ALA A 504 -12.76 16.77 27.21
C ALA A 504 -14.06 17.35 27.79
N ARG A 505 -15.06 17.78 27.00
CA ARG A 505 -16.36 18.17 27.62
C ARG A 505 -17.04 16.97 28.27
N THR A 506 -17.07 15.85 27.56
CA THR A 506 -17.60 14.59 28.06
C THR A 506 -16.55 13.50 27.89
N ALA A 507 -16.15 12.87 28.99
CA ALA A 507 -15.22 11.74 29.02
C ALA A 507 -15.94 10.49 29.54
N ALA A 508 -15.97 9.44 28.73
CA ALA A 508 -16.50 8.12 29.08
C ALA A 508 -15.41 7.06 28.91
N LEU A 509 -14.87 6.54 30.02
CA LEU A 509 -13.78 5.56 30.01
C LEU A 509 -14.26 4.23 30.59
N THR A 510 -14.18 3.16 29.79
CA THR A 510 -14.73 1.82 30.13
C THR A 510 -13.69 0.71 29.90
N PRO A 511 -12.51 0.75 30.56
CA PRO A 511 -11.52 -0.31 30.41
C PRO A 511 -12.04 -1.64 30.98
N ARG A 512 -11.81 -2.75 30.28
CA ARG A 512 -12.20 -4.11 30.72
C ARG A 512 -11.06 -5.12 30.63
N ALA A 513 -10.87 -5.91 31.67
CA ALA A 513 -9.92 -7.01 31.68
C ALA A 513 -10.60 -8.30 32.15
N ASP A 514 -10.75 -9.26 31.24
CA ASP A 514 -11.52 -10.48 31.47
C ASP A 514 -10.57 -11.69 31.53
N GLY A 515 -10.66 -12.49 32.60
CA GLY A 515 -9.86 -13.71 32.79
C GLY A 515 -8.38 -13.49 33.09
N ALA A 516 -7.99 -12.31 33.58
CA ALA A 516 -6.59 -11.98 33.79
C ALA A 516 -6.02 -12.48 35.13
N ARG A 517 -4.75 -12.94 35.23
CA ARG A 517 -4.21 -13.23 36.59
C ARG A 517 -4.03 -11.94 37.39
N THR A 518 -3.53 -10.90 36.76
CA THR A 518 -3.36 -9.58 37.36
C THR A 518 -3.98 -8.55 36.44
N ALA A 519 -4.96 -7.80 36.94
CA ALA A 519 -5.61 -6.70 36.25
C ALA A 519 -5.32 -5.38 36.98
N ALA A 520 -4.71 -4.42 36.28
CA ALA A 520 -4.46 -3.07 36.76
C ALA A 520 -5.13 -2.07 35.82
N LEU A 521 -6.24 -1.45 36.26
CA LEU A 521 -7.03 -0.52 35.44
C LEU A 521 -6.97 0.88 36.04
N THR A 522 -6.39 1.83 35.31
CA THR A 522 -6.15 3.20 35.78
C THR A 522 -6.70 4.25 34.81
N PRO A 523 -8.03 4.31 34.57
CA PRO A 523 -8.61 5.34 33.71
C PRO A 523 -8.49 6.73 34.35
N ARG A 524 -8.14 7.75 33.55
CA ARG A 524 -8.03 9.14 34.01
C ARG A 524 -8.77 10.11 33.10
N ALA A 525 -9.53 11.04 33.68
CA ALA A 525 -10.20 12.11 32.96
C ALA A 525 -9.88 13.45 33.63
N ASP A 526 -9.13 14.31 32.95
CA ASP A 526 -8.60 15.54 33.51
C ASP A 526 -9.28 16.74 32.82
N GLY A 527 -9.86 17.66 33.61
CA GLY A 527 -10.50 18.88 33.13
C GLY A 527 -11.85 18.67 32.43
N ALA A 528 -12.54 17.55 32.67
CA ALA A 528 -13.76 17.21 31.94
C ALA A 528 -15.03 17.83 32.53
N ARG A 529 -16.01 18.33 31.74
CA ARG A 529 -17.28 18.77 32.37
C ARG A 529 -18.02 17.59 32.99
N THR A 530 -18.10 16.49 32.27
CA THR A 530 -18.70 15.24 32.74
C THR A 530 -17.70 14.11 32.56
N ALA A 531 -17.34 13.44 33.65
CA ALA A 531 -16.48 12.28 33.66
C ALA A 531 -17.25 11.05 34.16
N ALA A 532 -17.32 10.01 33.33
CA ALA A 532 -17.92 8.72 33.65
C ALA A 532 -16.88 7.61 33.49
N LEU A 533 -16.37 7.06 34.59
CA LEU A 533 -15.29 6.06 34.58
C LEU A 533 -15.80 4.73 35.15
N THR A 534 -15.77 3.68 34.32
CA THR A 534 -16.38 2.38 34.65
C THR A 534 -15.41 1.21 34.38
N PRO A 535 -14.24 1.17 35.05
CA PRO A 535 -13.30 0.06 34.88
C PRO A 535 -13.89 -1.26 35.43
N ARG A 536 -13.71 -2.37 34.70
CA ARG A 536 -14.17 -3.71 35.11
C ARG A 536 -13.07 -4.75 35.00
N ALA A 537 -12.91 -5.58 36.03
CA ALA A 537 -12.01 -6.73 36.03
C ALA A 537 -12.76 -7.99 36.47
N ASP A 538 -12.94 -8.93 35.54
CA ASP A 538 -13.78 -10.11 35.75
C ASP A 538 -12.88 -11.36 35.79
N GLY A 539 -13.00 -12.17 36.85
CA GLY A 539 -12.26 -13.42 37.04
C GLY A 539 -10.77 -13.26 37.36
N ALA A 540 -10.34 -12.10 37.85
CA ALA A 540 -8.93 -11.82 38.06
C ALA A 540 -8.38 -12.30 39.41
N ARG A 541 -7.19 -12.93 39.50
CA ARG A 541 -6.64 -13.27 40.84
C ARG A 541 -6.38 -12.01 41.67
N THR A 542 -5.81 -10.99 41.05
CA THR A 542 -5.58 -9.68 41.67
C THR A 542 -6.15 -8.59 40.77
N ALA A 543 -7.10 -7.82 41.29
CA ALA A 543 -7.69 -6.68 40.61
C ALA A 543 -7.36 -5.39 41.37
N ALA A 544 -6.70 -4.44 40.69
CA ALA A 544 -6.40 -3.11 41.19
C ALA A 544 -7.02 -2.06 40.26
N LEU A 545 -8.08 -1.40 40.71
CA LEU A 545 -8.82 -0.42 39.91
C LEU A 545 -8.73 0.97 40.53
N THR A 546 -8.12 1.90 39.81
CA THR A 546 -7.82 3.25 40.31
C THR A 546 -8.33 4.35 39.35
N PRO A 547 -9.65 4.46 39.12
CA PRO A 547 -10.19 5.53 38.28
C PRO A 547 -9.99 6.91 38.93
N ARG A 548 -9.60 7.92 38.15
CA ARG A 548 -9.42 9.31 38.63
C ARG A 548 -10.12 10.32 37.73
N ALA A 549 -10.83 11.26 38.33
CA ALA A 549 -11.46 12.39 37.63
C ALA A 549 -11.08 13.71 38.32
N ASP A 550 -10.29 14.53 37.64
CA ASP A 550 -9.71 15.74 38.23
C ASP A 550 -10.34 16.97 37.55
N GLY A 551 -10.88 17.89 38.36
CA GLY A 551 -11.47 19.16 37.90
C GLY A 551 -12.83 19.02 37.18
N ALA A 552 -13.56 17.93 37.41
CA ALA A 552 -14.80 17.66 36.67
C ALA A 552 -16.06 18.29 37.28
N ARG A 553 -17.00 18.86 36.51
CA ARG A 553 -18.26 19.35 37.13
C ARG A 553 -19.05 18.18 37.73
N THR A 554 -19.18 17.09 36.97
CA THR A 554 -19.83 15.87 37.42
C THR A 554 -18.88 14.70 37.23
N ALA A 555 -18.55 13.99 38.31
CA ALA A 555 -17.73 12.79 38.30
C ALA A 555 -18.54 11.59 38.78
N ALA A 556 -18.67 10.56 37.93
CA ALA A 556 -19.31 9.30 38.24
C ALA A 556 -18.31 8.15 38.05
N LEU A 557 -17.81 7.57 39.16
CA LEU A 557 -16.80 6.51 39.13
C LEU A 557 -17.39 5.21 39.66
N THR A 558 -17.40 4.16 38.83
CA THR A 558 -18.06 2.88 39.14
C THR A 558 -17.13 1.68 38.86
N PRO A 559 -15.96 1.58 39.54
CA PRO A 559 -15.07 0.44 39.37
C PRO A 559 -15.72 -0.86 39.88
N ARG A 560 -15.58 -1.96 39.13
CA ARG A 560 -16.11 -3.29 39.52
C ARG A 560 -15.06 -4.39 39.39
N ALA A 561 -14.95 -5.24 40.40
CA ALA A 561 -14.12 -6.43 40.38
C ALA A 561 -14.93 -7.66 40.78
N ASP A 562 -15.13 -8.58 39.85
CA ASP A 562 -16.01 -9.74 40.02
C ASP A 562 -15.18 -11.03 40.05
N GLY A 563 -15.33 -11.84 41.09
CA GLY A 563 -14.65 -13.13 41.25
C GLY A 563 -13.16 -13.06 41.57
N ALA A 564 -12.67 -11.95 42.11
CA ALA A 564 -11.24 -11.75 42.34
C ALA A 564 -10.72 -12.35 43.66
N ARG A 565 -9.49 -12.90 43.74
CA ARG A 565 -8.98 -13.30 45.09
C ARG A 565 -8.71 -12.06 45.94
N THR A 566 -8.11 -11.04 45.35
CA THR A 566 -7.83 -9.76 46.00
C THR A 566 -8.33 -8.63 45.11
N ALA A 567 -9.24 -7.81 45.64
CA ALA A 567 -9.77 -6.63 44.98
C ALA A 567 -9.38 -5.37 45.74
N ALA A 568 -8.69 -4.44 45.08
CA ALA A 568 -8.33 -3.13 45.61
C ALA A 568 -8.92 -2.03 44.70
N LEU A 569 -9.95 -1.34 45.17
CA LEU A 569 -10.68 -0.33 44.39
C LEU A 569 -10.50 1.06 45.03
N THR A 570 -9.84 1.98 44.32
CA THR A 570 -9.48 3.30 44.85
C THR A 570 -9.95 4.42 43.90
N PRO A 571 -11.26 4.62 43.68
CA PRO A 571 -11.75 5.72 42.85
C PRO A 571 -11.49 7.07 43.53
N ARG A 572 -11.04 8.07 42.76
CA ARG A 572 -10.78 9.45 43.25
C ARG A 572 -11.44 10.51 42.36
N ALA A 573 -12.12 11.47 42.98
CA ALA A 573 -12.68 12.63 42.30
C ALA A 573 -12.25 13.92 43.01
N ASP A 574 -11.42 14.72 42.34
CA ASP A 574 -10.80 15.90 42.93
C ASP A 574 -11.38 17.17 42.28
N GLY A 575 -11.87 18.11 43.09
CA GLY A 575 -12.40 19.40 42.65
C GLY A 575 -13.75 19.34 41.93
N ALA A 576 -14.55 18.30 42.14
CA ALA A 576 -15.80 18.11 41.42
C ALA A 576 -16.99 18.91 41.98
N ARG A 577 -17.98 19.36 41.19
CA ARG A 577 -19.22 19.90 41.82
C ARG A 577 -20.04 18.76 42.43
N THR A 578 -20.19 17.68 41.69
CA THR A 578 -20.89 16.47 42.13
C THR A 578 -20.00 15.27 41.89
N ALA A 579 -19.72 14.53 42.96
CA ALA A 579 -18.94 13.29 42.93
C ALA A 579 -19.82 12.13 43.39
N ALA A 580 -19.98 11.11 42.54
CA ALA A 580 -20.68 9.86 42.83
C ALA A 580 -19.73 8.68 42.64
N LEU A 581 -19.27 8.07 43.73
CA LEU A 581 -18.28 6.99 43.73
C LEU A 581 -18.91 5.69 44.22
N THR A 582 -18.99 4.68 43.36
CA THR A 582 -19.69 3.41 43.64
C THR A 582 -18.81 2.18 43.36
N PRO A 583 -17.68 2.01 44.08
CA PRO A 583 -16.84 0.82 43.88
C PRO A 583 -17.54 -0.45 44.35
N ARG A 584 -17.47 -1.53 43.57
CA ARG A 584 -18.06 -2.85 43.91
C ARG A 584 -17.06 -3.99 43.76
N ALA A 585 -16.99 -4.87 44.77
CA ALA A 585 -16.20 -6.09 44.72
C ALA A 585 -17.06 -7.30 45.10
N ASP A 586 -17.31 -8.18 44.13
CA ASP A 586 -18.24 -9.30 44.29
C ASP A 586 -17.46 -10.62 44.29
N GLY A 587 -17.66 -11.46 45.31
CA GLY A 587 -17.05 -12.78 45.45
C GLY A 587 -15.55 -12.77 45.78
N ALA A 588 -15.02 -11.67 46.35
CA ALA A 588 -13.60 -11.53 46.57
C ALA A 588 -13.09 -12.09 47.90
N ARG A 589 -11.97 -12.84 47.99
CA ARG A 589 -11.48 -13.27 49.32
C ARG A 589 -11.11 -12.07 50.20
N THR A 590 -10.45 -11.09 49.61
CA THR A 590 -10.11 -9.83 50.29
C THR A 590 -10.53 -8.66 49.42
N ALA A 591 -11.36 -7.78 49.96
CA ALA A 591 -11.83 -6.56 49.32
C ALA A 591 -11.38 -5.33 50.11
N ALA A 592 -10.68 -4.41 49.47
CA ALA A 592 -10.27 -3.12 50.02
C ALA A 592 -10.81 -1.99 49.14
N LEU A 593 -11.82 -1.25 49.62
CA LEU A 593 -12.51 -0.20 48.87
C LEU A 593 -12.27 1.16 49.52
N THR A 594 -11.58 2.06 48.81
CA THR A 594 -11.16 3.36 49.35
C THR A 594 -11.59 4.52 48.43
N PRO A 595 -12.90 4.78 48.24
CA PRO A 595 -13.35 5.91 47.44
C PRO A 595 -13.01 7.24 48.13
N ARG A 596 -12.49 8.23 47.36
CA ARG A 596 -12.16 9.57 47.87
C ARG A 596 -12.75 10.68 47.00
N ALA A 597 -13.40 11.65 47.62
CA ALA A 597 -13.90 12.85 46.96
C ALA A 597 -13.39 14.10 47.69
N ASP A 598 -12.53 14.87 47.02
CA ASP A 598 -11.85 16.01 47.63
C ASP A 598 -12.35 17.32 46.98
N GLY A 599 -12.80 18.27 47.80
CA GLY A 599 -13.28 19.59 47.37
C GLY A 599 -14.63 19.58 46.65
N ALA A 600 -15.47 18.56 46.88
CA ALA A 600 -16.72 18.39 46.14
C ALA A 600 -17.93 19.12 46.73
N ARG A 601 -18.77 19.86 45.98
CA ARG A 601 -19.98 20.44 46.62
C ARG A 601 -20.91 19.36 47.16
N THR A 602 -21.10 18.28 46.41
CA THR A 602 -21.90 17.13 46.83
C THR A 602 -21.09 15.86 46.56
N ALA A 603 -20.88 15.06 47.60
CA ALA A 603 -20.19 13.77 47.53
C ALA A 603 -21.13 12.64 47.97
N ALA A 604 -21.30 11.63 47.12
CA ALA A 604 -22.03 10.41 47.42
C ALA A 604 -21.11 9.20 47.23
N LEU A 605 -20.73 8.54 48.33
CA LEU A 605 -19.77 7.43 48.34
C LEU A 605 -20.46 6.14 48.80
N THR A 606 -20.59 5.17 47.89
CA THR A 606 -21.35 3.93 48.13
C THR A 606 -20.52 2.66 47.83
N PRO A 607 -19.43 2.41 48.59
CA PRO A 607 -18.63 1.20 48.41
C PRO A 607 -19.41 -0.06 48.83
N ARG A 608 -19.37 -1.12 48.00
CA ARG A 608 -20.02 -2.41 48.28
C ARG A 608 -19.07 -3.59 48.12
N ALA A 609 -19.04 -4.47 49.11
CA ALA A 609 -18.28 -5.73 49.04
C ALA A 609 -19.21 -6.90 49.39
N ASP A 610 -19.47 -7.77 48.40
CA ASP A 610 -20.45 -8.84 48.53
C ASP A 610 -19.74 -10.20 48.50
N GLY A 611 -19.99 -11.06 49.49
CA GLY A 611 -19.42 -12.42 49.58
C GLY A 611 -17.93 -12.46 49.91
N ALA A 612 -17.37 -11.40 50.51
CA ALA A 612 -15.94 -11.31 50.77
C ALA A 612 -15.50 -11.87 52.12
N ARG A 613 -14.45 -12.70 52.23
CA ARG A 613 -14.01 -13.19 53.56
C ARG A 613 -13.57 -12.02 54.46
N THR A 614 -12.82 -11.08 53.90
CA THR A 614 -12.36 -9.87 54.57
C THR A 614 -12.70 -8.66 53.72
N ALA A 615 -13.45 -7.71 54.29
CA ALA A 615 -13.82 -6.46 53.65
C ALA A 615 -13.31 -5.25 54.46
N ALA A 616 -12.62 -4.31 53.81
CA ALA A 616 -12.20 -3.04 54.40
C ALA A 616 -12.73 -1.89 53.54
N LEU A 617 -13.68 -1.12 54.07
CA LEU A 617 -14.36 -0.03 53.37
C LEU A 617 -14.02 1.31 54.04
N THR A 618 -13.28 2.17 53.33
CA THR A 618 -12.77 3.44 53.88
C THR A 618 -13.16 4.64 53.00
N PRO A 619 -14.47 4.97 52.88
CA PRO A 619 -14.89 6.13 52.09
C PRO A 619 -14.47 7.45 52.77
N ARG A 620 -13.92 8.39 52.00
CA ARG A 620 -13.50 9.73 52.49
C ARG A 620 -14.06 10.86 51.63
N ALA A 621 -14.67 11.86 52.27
CA ALA A 621 -15.15 13.08 51.62
C ALA A 621 -14.57 14.30 52.34
N ASP A 622 -13.65 15.01 51.70
CA ASP A 622 -12.91 16.11 52.31
C ASP A 622 -13.34 17.44 51.67
N GLY A 623 -13.73 18.42 52.49
CA GLY A 623 -14.13 19.77 52.03
C GLY A 623 -15.47 19.82 51.28
N ALA A 624 -16.37 18.85 51.52
CA ALA A 624 -17.63 18.75 50.80
C ALA A 624 -18.78 19.51 51.47
N ARG A 625 -19.62 20.28 50.75
CA ARG A 625 -20.78 20.93 51.43
C ARG A 625 -21.77 19.90 51.95
N THR A 626 -22.02 18.86 51.16
CA THR A 626 -22.90 17.75 51.51
C THR A 626 -22.20 16.43 51.22
N ALA A 627 -22.08 15.57 52.23
CA ALA A 627 -21.47 14.25 52.12
C ALA A 627 -22.47 13.15 52.54
N ALA A 628 -22.66 12.15 51.68
CA ALA A 628 -23.45 10.95 51.95
C ALA A 628 -22.55 9.71 51.81
N LEU A 629 -22.32 9.01 52.93
CA LEU A 629 -21.43 7.85 53.01
C LEU A 629 -22.27 6.60 53.33
N THR A 630 -22.36 5.67 52.37
CA THR A 630 -23.15 4.43 52.51
C THR A 630 -22.34 3.15 52.21
N PRO A 631 -21.36 2.79 53.05
CA PRO A 631 -20.63 1.53 52.89
C PRO A 631 -21.50 0.31 53.22
N ARG A 632 -21.38 -0.76 52.40
CA ARG A 632 -22.08 -2.05 52.62
C ARG A 632 -21.12 -3.23 52.46
N ALA A 633 -21.18 -4.18 53.39
CA ALA A 633 -20.37 -5.39 53.38
C ALA A 633 -21.25 -6.62 53.68
N ASP A 634 -21.70 -7.30 52.64
CA ASP A 634 -22.67 -8.39 52.73
C ASP A 634 -21.97 -9.76 52.67
N GLY A 635 -22.31 -10.67 53.57
CA GLY A 635 -21.74 -12.02 53.60
C GLY A 635 -20.27 -12.09 53.98
N ALA A 636 -19.73 -11.05 54.63
CA ALA A 636 -18.33 -11.01 55.06
C ALA A 636 -18.08 -11.66 56.43
N ARG A 637 -16.99 -12.43 56.56
CA ARG A 637 -16.57 -12.98 57.87
C ARG A 637 -15.96 -11.91 58.76
N THR A 638 -15.27 -10.96 58.17
CA THR A 638 -14.66 -9.83 58.87
C THR A 638 -14.83 -8.58 58.02
N ALA A 639 -15.44 -7.55 58.59
CA ALA A 639 -15.66 -6.28 57.92
C ALA A 639 -15.18 -5.11 58.79
N ALA A 640 -14.46 -4.17 58.17
CA ALA A 640 -14.02 -2.93 58.78
C ALA A 640 -14.57 -1.75 57.97
N LEU A 641 -15.46 -0.97 58.58
CA LEU A 641 -16.04 0.24 57.97
C LEU A 641 -15.47 1.47 58.67
N THR A 642 -14.76 2.33 57.95
CA THR A 642 -14.19 3.58 58.49
C THR A 642 -14.54 4.79 57.59
N PRO A 643 -15.82 5.22 57.57
CA PRO A 643 -16.23 6.41 56.84
C PRO A 643 -15.69 7.69 57.50
N ARG A 644 -15.23 8.66 56.69
CA ARG A 644 -14.78 9.98 57.15
C ARG A 644 -15.33 11.09 56.27
N ALA A 645 -15.86 12.13 56.90
CA ALA A 645 -16.28 13.36 56.25
C ALA A 645 -15.71 14.56 57.01
N ASP A 646 -14.73 15.24 56.43
CA ASP A 646 -14.01 16.34 57.07
C ASP A 646 -14.36 17.68 56.39
N GLY A 647 -14.78 18.68 57.16
CA GLY A 647 -15.11 20.03 56.67
C GLY A 647 -16.45 20.13 55.95
N ALA A 648 -17.41 19.26 56.31
CA ALA A 648 -18.70 19.16 55.65
C ALA A 648 -19.86 19.80 56.42
N ARG A 649 -20.69 20.59 55.72
CA ARG A 649 -21.82 21.30 56.35
C ARG A 649 -22.97 20.37 56.69
N THR A 650 -23.23 19.38 55.84
CA THR A 650 -24.25 18.35 56.06
C THR A 650 -23.67 16.97 55.75
N CYS A 651 -23.79 16.06 56.71
CA CYS A 651 -23.26 14.70 56.61
C CYS A 651 -24.34 13.68 56.94
N SER A 652 -24.48 12.65 56.11
CA SER A 652 -25.28 11.46 56.41
C SER A 652 -24.45 10.20 56.30
N HIS A 653 -24.61 9.32 57.30
CA HIS A 653 -23.94 8.03 57.39
C HIS A 653 -25.01 6.94 57.49
N ALA A 654 -24.94 5.95 56.59
CA ALA A 654 -25.76 4.74 56.69
C ALA A 654 -24.87 3.53 56.45
N SER A 655 -24.76 2.62 57.41
CA SER A 655 -23.96 1.40 57.28
C SER A 655 -24.85 0.19 57.54
N GLU A 656 -24.83 -0.81 56.65
CA GLU A 656 -25.50 -2.10 56.84
C GLU A 656 -24.42 -3.15 57.10
N LEU A 657 -24.52 -3.84 58.25
CA LEU A 657 -23.48 -4.75 58.76
C LEU A 657 -24.10 -5.83 59.65
N SER A 658 -23.53 -7.05 59.62
CA SER A 658 -23.89 -8.13 60.56
C SER A 658 -22.95 -8.27 61.77
N LEU A 659 -21.72 -7.71 61.81
CA LEU A 659 -20.89 -7.61 63.04
C LEU A 659 -19.73 -6.58 62.90
N THR A 660 -19.66 -5.61 63.84
CA THR A 660 -18.63 -4.57 64.13
C THR A 660 -18.46 -3.35 63.20
N VAL A 661 -18.87 -2.16 63.70
CA VAL A 661 -18.60 -0.81 63.14
C VAL A 661 -17.51 -0.12 63.98
N HIS A 662 -16.47 0.46 63.36
CA HIS A 662 -15.48 1.29 64.06
C HIS A 662 -15.59 2.76 63.58
N GLY A 663 -16.32 3.58 64.35
CA GLY A 663 -16.25 5.04 64.36
C GLY A 663 -16.51 5.77 63.04
N ALA A 664 -17.75 6.21 62.82
CA ALA A 664 -18.04 7.31 61.90
C ALA A 664 -17.63 8.64 62.57
N ARG A 665 -16.92 9.52 61.85
CA ARG A 665 -16.53 10.86 62.34
C ARG A 665 -16.93 11.91 61.30
N CYS A 666 -17.68 12.92 61.76
CA CYS A 666 -17.93 14.18 61.05
C CYS A 666 -17.17 15.28 61.78
N TRP A 667 -16.36 16.06 61.06
CA TRP A 667 -15.69 17.26 61.58
C TRP A 667 -16.10 18.50 60.79
#